data_AF-A0A2D5Y060-F1
#
_entry.id   AF-A0A2D5Y060-F1
#
_cell.length_a   1.000
_cell.length_b   1.000
_cell.length_c   1.000
_cell.angle_alpha   90.00
_cell.angle_beta   90.00
_cell.angle_gamma   90.00
#
_symmetry.space_group_name_H-M   'P 1'
#
loop_
_entity.id
_entity.type
_entity.pdbx_description
1 polymer ?
#
loop_
_entity_poly.entity_id
_entity_poly.type
_entity_poly.pdbx_seq_one_letter_code
_entity_poly.pdbx_strand_id
1 'polypeptide(L)'
;MSKTETQNGTEIDAVQGWKATEHAAMLGLDRRLQADKSSGTDKNTNIHLAKVDIDYATGGLVHLATTAKTDKKTGAILSLDMQFTNQQLTGNRTTQHVFEIENRINKNGDVVPDKIYCLGLRVYNAENDGPDFNVQHLNNIHQAIQDLNNSMRPPFIGNQDEYSPKNILRILLKNHIDDIIGEDLAIKFEGIDEKGNFDFEYRDVFNKKAANDNKKITLPSRDFALAAAGDPSVNTLDFTAADEKSLGKPRYATHTPSGVLYKAEQIRKKLKTKLLFHSSLSPVGPSIPGIDAQGVPSVVSVEFRSAHNGEQAGKDQHLKAANLFGKNVQNPLEQMRALRLQNRINHDHTNGHYPHYMTHSIEADVHDYAYDIAPPAKGETRIDIIRKLGNDSVKRIAGFGDMLGDNTTYMHTKTDKDGTVHKQGLMIDLGLSFAPKNSEYSAGIPDITKDIGHFDDLFLTHHHADHVGGLLVYVDAGLFGSPEYYERADKGEYRGKTFHGTNKQIFRAQYDLQRNNIAKEKWPKFNELKGNGWVHIRNKHTNELCFSVSYSAGTVPHTARTNGFGVIAYNGNKMAFATMKLGDNRYGRHILEGHKSPIPAADVVDNEWLSQKPEAILEEQQRMLEAGEITQEEMLDPESVIGRSWILEIDGTNYRKPGFARTELDAEENEVLIKNTLHPDKAAMVSMMSTTDAGFERELRVAVRTNSHFSLAGANLEYAGTIMNKTGVNAELVDISETKEVQAYMDWAYRELHNIDYDNSHCNFEDIYDGYKNCKKRESREDYIKSLIDKHSDENELRSVLFYILEQNKASNHRYTTQLMFEDITEQKLGKKMLLGSIYVGRDAQTYKDMFKHDKGRVRTGLTGTQGTETEKEAATPKHFTGRGIYNANQKNRKAAVPLKAGDYFWTFAQGAIPGNENERYELEKKGSELGFPIYSAYGEGFKVYNAVDVDKLYTIIEQQNGYSEYDMEGNLIVSNMPIYPSGHGHKLDTQTFIKIVQPEMVTINHNADLETINDFVSDLRDMGIKTPGEQIKNSHYFTFDMGDNHGDVSCIRMGRALTSIILATEVRPWNIQYGGYTLAKRAVALDGEGGVVSDGLMAGEDIDPDNGKTIFSHFGSLDREREEHDSEKREPAQRRSDADIEEPQEDKRYKGPNMPKRDIQDNEGFNNFLEGLGL
;
A
#
# COMPACT_ATOMS: atom_id res chain seq x y z
N MET A 1 71.80 -12.54 13.70
CA MET A 1 72.88 -12.40 14.71
C MET A 1 73.39 -10.97 14.67
N SER A 2 73.94 -10.46 15.79
CA SER A 2 74.98 -9.41 15.89
C SER A 2 75.20 -8.46 14.68
N LYS A 3 75.31 -7.13 14.84
CA LYS A 3 75.92 -6.44 15.98
C LYS A 3 75.64 -4.93 15.90
N THR A 4 75.42 -4.32 17.05
CA THR A 4 75.77 -2.93 17.34
C THR A 4 77.24 -2.66 16.98
N GLU A 5 77.54 -1.55 16.32
CA GLU A 5 78.82 -0.86 16.54
C GLU A 5 78.69 0.66 16.31
N THR A 6 79.07 1.37 17.38
CA THR A 6 79.44 2.77 17.59
C THR A 6 80.41 3.34 16.52
N GLN A 7 80.66 4.65 16.36
CA GLN A 7 80.41 5.84 17.21
C GLN A 7 80.60 7.15 16.41
N ASN A 8 80.08 8.27 16.95
CA ASN A 8 80.56 9.66 16.84
C ASN A 8 80.79 10.31 15.46
N GLY A 9 80.10 11.46 15.23
CA GLY A 9 80.79 12.64 14.72
C GLY A 9 80.20 13.39 13.51
N THR A 10 78.95 13.82 13.56
CA THR A 10 78.44 14.95 12.75
C THR A 10 77.26 15.64 13.43
N GLU A 11 76.93 16.84 12.96
CA GLU A 11 75.85 17.70 13.46
C GLU A 11 74.49 16.98 13.48
N ILE A 12 73.62 17.37 14.41
CA ILE A 12 72.24 16.88 14.49
C ILE A 12 71.48 17.48 13.30
N ASP A 13 71.35 16.69 12.24
CA ASP A 13 70.54 17.05 11.08
C ASP A 13 69.09 17.32 11.51
N ALA A 14 68.49 18.32 10.85
CA ALA A 14 67.18 18.82 11.17
C ALA A 14 66.07 17.77 11.00
N VAL A 15 64.88 18.10 11.53
CA VAL A 15 63.57 17.49 11.20
C VAL A 15 63.63 16.86 9.81
N GLN A 16 63.59 15.52 9.74
CA GLN A 16 63.55 14.84 8.45
C GLN A 16 62.26 15.24 7.75
N GLY A 17 62.39 16.14 6.77
CA GLY A 17 61.29 16.56 5.92
C GLY A 17 60.68 15.35 5.23
N TRP A 18 59.37 15.38 5.02
CA TRP A 18 58.69 14.44 4.16
C TRP A 18 59.45 14.39 2.82
N LYS A 19 59.94 13.21 2.44
CA LYS A 19 60.70 13.04 1.19
C LYS A 19 59.80 13.45 0.02
N ALA A 20 60.40 13.88 -1.09
CA ALA A 20 59.62 14.27 -2.28
C ALA A 20 58.67 13.15 -2.78
N THR A 21 59.00 11.88 -2.52
CA THR A 21 58.14 10.70 -2.73
C THR A 21 56.95 10.62 -1.77
N GLU A 22 57.09 11.06 -0.52
CA GLU A 22 56.01 11.10 0.47
C GLU A 22 55.06 12.28 0.19
N HIS A 23 55.57 13.44 -0.26
CA HIS A 23 54.72 14.52 -0.83
C HIS A 23 53.95 14.07 -2.07
N ALA A 24 54.58 13.26 -2.94
CA ALA A 24 53.89 12.69 -4.09
C ALA A 24 52.74 11.76 -3.67
N ALA A 25 52.92 10.96 -2.62
CA ALA A 25 51.91 10.04 -2.10
C ALA A 25 50.64 10.73 -1.57
N MET A 26 50.73 11.92 -0.95
CA MET A 26 49.54 12.70 -0.50
C MET A 26 48.52 12.95 -1.62
N LEU A 27 49.03 13.17 -2.83
CA LEU A 27 48.25 13.38 -4.05
C LEU A 27 48.30 12.15 -4.97
N GLY A 28 48.81 11.00 -4.53
CA GLY A 28 48.96 9.79 -5.33
C GLY A 28 49.62 10.01 -6.69
N LEU A 29 50.66 10.85 -6.74
CA LEU A 29 51.31 11.38 -7.95
C LEU A 29 52.40 10.49 -8.56
N ASP A 30 52.74 9.35 -7.94
CA ASP A 30 53.89 8.51 -8.32
C ASP A 30 53.96 8.17 -9.82
N ARG A 31 52.81 7.96 -10.46
CA ARG A 31 52.72 7.70 -11.91
C ARG A 31 52.89 8.96 -12.76
N ARG A 32 52.35 10.10 -12.33
CA ARG A 32 52.39 11.38 -13.08
C ARG A 32 53.82 11.97 -13.09
N LEU A 33 54.54 11.85 -11.98
CA LEU A 33 55.95 12.29 -11.87
C LEU A 33 56.92 11.45 -12.71
N GLN A 34 56.55 10.23 -13.10
CA GLN A 34 57.30 9.44 -14.08
C GLN A 34 56.98 9.86 -15.52
N ALA A 35 55.72 10.21 -15.80
CA ALA A 35 55.29 10.65 -17.13
C ALA A 35 55.81 12.06 -17.51
N ASP A 36 55.64 13.07 -16.64
CA ASP A 36 56.01 14.46 -16.96
C ASP A 36 57.52 14.69 -17.09
N LYS A 37 58.35 13.82 -16.48
CA LYS A 37 59.81 13.77 -16.71
C LYS A 37 60.19 13.50 -18.18
N SER A 38 59.27 13.01 -19.00
CA SER A 38 59.48 12.75 -20.43
C SER A 38 58.93 13.83 -21.38
N SER A 39 58.11 14.77 -20.90
CA SER A 39 57.34 15.68 -21.77
C SER A 39 57.99 17.06 -22.01
N GLY A 40 58.93 17.48 -21.15
CA GLY A 40 59.76 18.67 -21.37
C GLY A 40 59.00 20.02 -21.39
N THR A 41 57.79 20.09 -20.85
CA THR A 41 56.98 21.33 -20.84
C THR A 41 57.12 22.12 -19.54
N ASP A 42 57.25 23.45 -19.66
CA ASP A 42 58.04 24.24 -18.72
C ASP A 42 57.20 25.11 -17.74
N LYS A 43 56.05 24.62 -17.28
CA LYS A 43 55.07 25.36 -16.43
C LYS A 43 54.80 24.67 -15.10
N ASN A 44 54.54 25.45 -14.05
CA ASN A 44 54.02 24.93 -12.77
C ASN A 44 52.65 24.28 -12.98
N THR A 45 52.41 23.14 -12.33
CA THR A 45 51.16 22.40 -12.46
C THR A 45 50.25 22.72 -11.28
N ASN A 46 49.07 23.28 -11.57
CA ASN A 46 47.99 23.31 -10.59
C ASN A 46 47.26 21.97 -10.64
N ILE A 47 47.14 21.32 -9.49
CA ILE A 47 46.33 20.12 -9.30
C ILE A 47 44.99 20.55 -8.73
N HIS A 48 43.93 20.03 -9.33
CA HIS A 48 42.58 20.10 -8.79
C HIS A 48 42.04 18.68 -8.72
N LEU A 49 41.43 18.34 -7.59
CA LEU A 49 40.55 17.19 -7.40
C LEU A 49 39.23 17.73 -6.87
N ALA A 50 38.11 17.15 -7.29
CA ALA A 50 36.78 17.54 -6.85
C ALA A 50 35.80 16.37 -6.97
N LYS A 51 35.01 16.13 -5.93
CA LYS A 51 33.90 15.17 -5.95
C LYS A 51 32.68 15.78 -5.27
N VAL A 52 31.53 15.64 -5.93
CA VAL A 52 30.23 16.11 -5.45
C VAL A 52 29.35 14.88 -5.22
N ASP A 53 28.60 14.87 -4.13
CA ASP A 53 27.46 13.97 -3.95
C ASP A 53 26.21 14.83 -3.68
N ILE A 54 25.05 14.36 -4.12
CA ILE A 54 23.79 15.12 -4.11
C ILE A 54 22.74 14.30 -3.40
N ASP A 55 21.98 14.90 -2.51
CA ASP A 55 20.85 14.26 -1.86
C ASP A 55 19.60 14.25 -2.76
N TYR A 56 18.94 13.10 -2.86
CA TYR A 56 17.68 12.99 -3.61
C TYR A 56 16.49 13.53 -2.82
N ALA A 57 16.57 13.52 -1.48
CA ALA A 57 15.45 13.85 -0.60
C ALA A 57 15.33 15.36 -0.36
N THR A 58 16.46 16.04 -0.15
CA THR A 58 16.53 17.50 0.09
C THR A 58 16.96 18.30 -1.15
N GLY A 59 17.61 17.66 -2.14
CA GLY A 59 18.29 18.36 -3.23
C GLY A 59 19.53 19.15 -2.79
N GLY A 60 19.92 19.04 -1.51
CA GLY A 60 21.19 19.56 -1.00
C GLY A 60 22.37 18.80 -1.61
N LEU A 61 23.51 19.46 -1.72
CA LEU A 61 24.73 18.88 -2.26
C LEU A 61 25.92 19.12 -1.34
N VAL A 62 26.84 18.17 -1.32
CA VAL A 62 28.12 18.27 -0.63
C VAL A 62 29.25 18.08 -1.63
N HIS A 63 30.29 18.88 -1.46
CA HIS A 63 31.43 18.93 -2.36
C HIS A 63 32.71 18.93 -1.55
N LEU A 64 33.61 17.99 -1.85
CA LEU A 64 34.98 18.00 -1.39
C LEU A 64 35.87 18.35 -2.59
N ALA A 65 36.72 19.35 -2.43
CA ALA A 65 37.75 19.68 -3.40
C ALA A 65 39.11 19.82 -2.74
N THR A 66 40.16 19.48 -3.48
CA THR A 66 41.54 19.83 -3.16
C THR A 66 42.11 20.64 -4.31
N THR A 67 42.78 21.74 -3.97
CA THR A 67 43.63 22.49 -4.88
C THR A 67 45.06 22.46 -4.36
N ALA A 68 46.02 22.17 -5.23
CA ALA A 68 47.44 22.15 -4.86
C ALA A 68 48.31 22.79 -5.95
N LYS A 69 49.34 23.51 -5.52
CA LYS A 69 50.40 24.03 -6.38
C LYS A 69 51.64 23.17 -6.17
N THR A 70 52.23 22.64 -7.24
CA THR A 70 53.48 21.89 -7.14
C THR A 70 54.68 22.69 -7.64
N ASP A 71 55.85 22.40 -7.06
CA ASP A 71 57.13 22.89 -7.54
C ASP A 71 57.51 22.21 -8.86
N LYS A 72 58.05 23.01 -9.77
CA LYS A 72 58.36 22.64 -11.16
C LYS A 72 59.53 21.65 -11.28
N LYS A 73 60.47 21.62 -10.33
CA LYS A 73 61.69 20.80 -10.44
C LYS A 73 61.58 19.49 -9.66
N THR A 74 60.97 19.55 -8.48
CA THR A 74 60.86 18.43 -7.54
C THR A 74 59.53 17.69 -7.66
N GLY A 75 58.49 18.36 -8.17
CA GLY A 75 57.12 17.86 -8.15
C GLY A 75 56.43 17.97 -6.79
N ALA A 76 57.12 18.47 -5.77
CA ALA A 76 56.62 18.54 -4.40
C ALA A 76 55.56 19.63 -4.24
N ILE A 77 54.60 19.39 -3.34
CA ILE A 77 53.51 20.31 -3.02
C ILE A 77 54.08 21.56 -2.34
N LEU A 78 53.85 22.75 -2.90
CA LEU A 78 54.20 24.05 -2.31
C LEU A 78 53.07 24.59 -1.43
N SER A 79 51.83 24.40 -1.86
CA SER A 79 50.63 24.70 -1.07
C SER A 79 49.51 23.73 -1.41
N LEU A 80 48.72 23.34 -0.43
CA LEU A 80 47.50 22.53 -0.58
C LEU A 80 46.37 23.17 0.23
N ASP A 81 45.19 23.28 -0.38
CA ASP A 81 43.95 23.74 0.27
C ASP A 81 42.84 22.74 -0.08
N MET A 82 42.30 22.08 0.94
CA MET A 82 41.20 21.12 0.85
C MET A 82 39.95 21.73 1.49
N GLN A 83 38.90 21.91 0.69
CA GLN A 83 37.66 22.58 1.07
C GLN A 83 36.48 21.60 1.02
N PHE A 84 35.75 21.49 2.13
CA PHE A 84 34.41 20.93 2.16
C PHE A 84 33.40 22.06 1.94
N THR A 85 32.38 21.84 1.13
CA THR A 85 31.32 22.81 0.87
C THR A 85 29.99 22.10 0.85
N ASN A 86 29.07 22.51 1.72
CA ASN A 86 27.66 22.19 1.56
C ASN A 86 26.97 23.29 0.74
N GLN A 87 25.90 22.93 0.05
CA GLN A 87 24.99 23.89 -0.56
C GLN A 87 23.56 23.35 -0.49
N GLN A 88 22.66 24.14 0.10
CA GLN A 88 21.23 23.86 0.17
C GLN A 88 20.54 24.19 -1.17
N LEU A 89 19.38 23.58 -1.43
CA LEU A 89 18.56 23.86 -2.62
C LEU A 89 18.17 25.34 -2.77
N THR A 90 18.10 26.08 -1.65
CA THR A 90 17.82 27.52 -1.59
C THR A 90 18.93 28.43 -2.09
N GLY A 91 20.13 27.88 -2.35
CA GLY A 91 21.34 28.60 -2.71
C GLY A 91 22.22 29.03 -1.54
N ASN A 92 21.83 28.75 -0.29
CA ASN A 92 22.71 28.92 0.87
C ASN A 92 23.91 27.97 0.75
N ARG A 93 25.11 28.44 1.08
CA ARG A 93 26.37 27.69 0.92
C ARG A 93 27.32 27.99 2.06
N THR A 94 27.73 26.95 2.79
CA THR A 94 28.82 27.02 3.78
C THR A 94 30.04 26.32 3.22
N THR A 95 31.22 26.95 3.28
CA THR A 95 32.50 26.38 2.87
C THR A 95 33.44 26.38 4.08
N GLN A 96 34.06 25.23 4.34
CA GLN A 96 34.99 24.99 5.43
C GLN A 96 36.31 24.46 4.88
N HIS A 97 37.43 25.03 5.33
CA HIS A 97 38.76 24.53 4.99
C HIS A 97 39.10 23.34 5.92
N VAL A 98 39.16 22.15 5.34
CA VAL A 98 39.44 20.89 6.04
C VAL A 98 40.92 20.80 6.39
N PHE A 99 41.78 21.06 5.40
CA PHE A 99 43.22 21.11 5.55
C PHE A 99 43.82 22.22 4.69
N GLU A 100 44.68 23.05 5.27
CA GLU A 100 45.52 23.99 4.54
C GLU A 100 46.99 23.72 4.90
N ILE A 101 47.83 23.53 3.90
CA ILE A 101 49.27 23.28 4.08
C ILE A 101 50.04 24.31 3.26
N GLU A 102 50.91 25.06 3.92
CA GLU A 102 51.96 25.85 3.29
C GLU A 102 53.30 25.14 3.51
N ASN A 103 54.06 24.90 2.44
CA ASN A 103 55.37 24.26 2.50
C ASN A 103 56.46 25.23 2.02
N ARG A 104 57.64 25.14 2.64
CA ARG A 104 58.84 25.88 2.23
C ARG A 104 59.91 24.95 1.66
N ILE A 105 60.71 25.46 0.73
CA ILE A 105 61.91 24.78 0.24
C ILE A 105 63.07 25.15 1.17
N ASN A 106 63.73 24.16 1.78
CA ASN A 106 64.89 24.38 2.64
C ASN A 106 66.17 24.66 1.82
N LYS A 107 67.30 24.93 2.48
CA LYS A 107 68.58 25.23 1.79
C LYS A 107 69.16 24.05 1.00
N ASN A 108 68.75 22.82 1.31
CA ASN A 108 69.20 21.60 0.64
C ASN A 108 68.35 21.27 -0.60
N GLY A 109 67.21 21.95 -0.78
CA GLY A 109 66.25 21.70 -1.85
C GLY A 109 65.11 20.76 -1.46
N ASP A 110 65.06 20.27 -0.21
CA ASP A 110 63.93 19.48 0.30
C ASP A 110 62.75 20.40 0.62
N VAL A 111 61.54 19.86 0.50
CA VAL A 111 60.31 20.56 0.87
C VAL A 111 59.90 20.13 2.26
N VAL A 112 59.64 21.10 3.13
CA VAL A 112 59.20 20.87 4.51
C VAL A 112 57.93 21.67 4.79
N PRO A 113 57.00 21.17 5.63
CA PRO A 113 55.90 21.97 6.14
C PRO A 113 56.41 23.27 6.79
N ASP A 114 55.78 24.38 6.42
CA ASP A 114 55.97 25.69 7.06
C ASP A 114 54.79 25.96 8.00
N LYS A 115 53.55 25.72 7.53
CA LYS A 115 52.33 25.80 8.34
C LYS A 115 51.34 24.71 7.94
N ILE A 116 50.63 24.17 8.92
CA ILE A 116 49.49 23.27 8.71
C ILE A 116 48.30 23.76 9.53
N TYR A 117 47.15 23.85 8.88
CA TYR A 117 45.86 24.10 9.49
C TYR A 117 44.95 22.88 9.26
N CYS A 118 44.16 22.55 10.27
CA CYS A 118 43.09 21.55 10.17
C CYS A 118 41.80 22.17 10.71
N LEU A 119 40.73 22.16 9.91
CA LEU A 119 39.43 22.76 10.26
C LEU A 119 39.55 24.22 10.73
N GLY A 120 40.40 25.00 10.06
CA GLY A 120 40.74 26.39 10.40
C GLY A 120 41.65 26.58 11.63
N LEU A 121 41.90 25.55 12.42
CA LEU A 121 42.82 25.58 13.56
C LEU A 121 44.25 25.36 13.09
N ARG A 122 45.18 26.23 13.48
CA ARG A 122 46.61 26.06 13.15
C ARG A 122 47.20 24.98 14.05
N VAL A 123 47.49 23.82 13.48
CA VAL A 123 48.04 22.67 14.20
C VAL A 123 49.56 22.59 14.16
N TYR A 124 50.23 23.26 13.20
CA TYR A 124 51.69 23.30 13.11
C TYR A 124 52.20 24.62 12.50
N ASN A 125 53.30 25.15 13.04
CA ASN A 125 54.09 26.27 12.54
C ASN A 125 55.59 26.01 12.76
N ALA A 126 56.36 25.94 11.68
CA ALA A 126 57.79 25.67 11.68
C ALA A 126 58.68 26.79 12.29
N GLU A 127 58.11 27.94 12.65
CA GLU A 127 58.80 28.99 13.43
C GLU A 127 58.68 28.80 14.95
N ASN A 128 57.61 28.15 15.43
CA ASN A 128 57.25 28.10 16.86
C ASN A 128 57.34 26.69 17.46
N ASP A 129 56.96 25.65 16.69
CA ASP A 129 56.64 24.33 17.26
C ASP A 129 57.84 23.35 17.20
N GLY A 130 58.94 23.76 16.57
CA GLY A 130 60.25 23.16 16.73
C GLY A 130 60.39 21.67 16.35
N PRO A 131 61.41 20.97 16.89
CA PRO A 131 61.63 19.54 16.67
C PRO A 131 60.76 18.64 17.58
N ASP A 132 60.04 19.20 18.55
CA ASP A 132 59.24 18.45 19.54
C ASP A 132 57.79 18.17 19.06
N PHE A 133 57.43 18.59 17.84
CA PHE A 133 56.10 18.33 17.29
C PHE A 133 55.86 16.84 17.03
N ASN A 134 54.69 16.33 17.43
CA ASN A 134 54.40 14.90 17.39
C ASN A 134 54.36 14.38 15.93
N VAL A 135 55.38 13.60 15.56
CA VAL A 135 55.50 12.97 14.23
C VAL A 135 54.29 12.09 13.90
N GLN A 136 53.64 11.49 14.90
CA GLN A 136 52.41 10.72 14.69
C GLN A 136 51.25 11.61 14.21
N HIS A 137 51.13 12.85 14.71
CA HIS A 137 50.09 13.79 14.25
C HIS A 137 50.33 14.20 12.79
N LEU A 138 51.58 14.44 12.39
CA LEU A 138 51.93 14.71 10.99
C LEU A 138 51.59 13.53 10.07
N ASN A 139 51.90 12.31 10.49
CA ASN A 139 51.56 11.09 9.74
C ASN A 139 50.04 10.88 9.63
N ASN A 140 49.30 11.13 10.70
CA ASN A 140 47.83 11.05 10.73
C ASN A 140 47.18 12.08 9.79
N ILE A 141 47.63 13.34 9.79
CA ILE A 141 47.19 14.38 8.83
C ILE A 141 47.51 13.96 7.39
N HIS A 142 48.72 13.45 7.15
CA HIS A 142 49.16 12.98 5.84
C HIS A 142 48.27 11.83 5.32
N GLN A 143 48.00 10.84 6.15
CA GLN A 143 47.12 9.72 5.82
C GLN A 143 45.66 10.15 5.63
N ALA A 144 45.14 11.08 6.44
CA ALA A 144 43.79 11.63 6.26
C ALA A 144 43.65 12.35 4.91
N ILE A 145 44.62 13.19 4.54
CA ILE A 145 44.64 13.87 3.23
C ILE A 145 44.75 12.85 2.09
N GLN A 146 45.55 11.79 2.25
CA GLN A 146 45.67 10.73 1.26
C GLN A 146 44.37 9.93 1.10
N ASP A 147 43.72 9.52 2.20
CA ASP A 147 42.45 8.80 2.20
C ASP A 147 41.33 9.64 1.55
N LEU A 148 41.26 10.94 1.86
CA LEU A 148 40.32 11.89 1.23
C LEU A 148 40.63 12.12 -0.26
N ASN A 149 41.90 12.27 -0.64
CA ASN A 149 42.29 12.38 -2.05
C ASN A 149 42.11 11.09 -2.84
N ASN A 150 42.09 9.93 -2.17
CA ASN A 150 41.73 8.66 -2.77
C ASN A 150 40.20 8.54 -2.91
N SER A 151 39.41 9.01 -1.93
CA SER A 151 37.94 8.98 -2.03
C SER A 151 37.39 9.86 -3.16
N MET A 152 38.09 10.94 -3.52
CA MET A 152 37.74 11.77 -4.67
C MET A 152 38.02 11.12 -6.04
N ARG A 153 38.71 9.98 -6.10
CA ARG A 153 39.03 9.30 -7.37
C ARG A 153 37.92 8.36 -7.84
N PRO A 154 37.92 7.97 -9.12
CA PRO A 154 37.21 6.78 -9.59
C PRO A 154 37.91 5.52 -9.03
N PRO A 155 37.19 4.56 -8.41
CA PRO A 155 37.80 3.37 -7.82
C PRO A 155 38.32 2.43 -8.91
N PHE A 156 39.49 1.82 -8.68
CA PHE A 156 40.11 0.91 -9.66
C PHE A 156 39.50 -0.50 -9.67
N ILE A 157 38.72 -0.87 -8.63
CA ILE A 157 37.74 -1.97 -8.49
C ILE A 157 37.25 -1.94 -7.01
N GLY A 158 35.95 -2.12 -6.75
CA GLY A 158 35.37 -2.31 -5.40
C GLY A 158 34.56 -1.13 -4.83
N ASN A 159 33.55 -1.45 -4.01
CA ASN A 159 32.59 -0.58 -3.27
C ASN A 159 32.62 0.93 -3.58
N GLN A 160 31.65 1.41 -4.39
CA GLN A 160 31.52 2.84 -4.68
C GLN A 160 31.21 3.71 -3.44
N ASP A 161 30.52 3.17 -2.44
CA ASP A 161 30.02 3.93 -1.28
C ASP A 161 31.07 4.20 -0.18
N GLU A 162 32.19 3.48 -0.16
CA GLU A 162 33.31 3.80 0.75
C GLU A 162 34.00 5.12 0.40
N TYR A 163 33.79 5.61 -0.84
CA TYR A 163 34.53 6.72 -1.42
C TYR A 163 33.61 7.90 -1.82
N SER A 164 32.61 8.24 -1.01
CA SER A 164 31.81 9.48 -1.16
C SER A 164 32.36 10.62 -0.28
N PRO A 165 32.24 11.91 -0.69
CA PRO A 165 32.47 13.07 0.18
C PRO A 165 31.75 13.02 1.53
N LYS A 166 30.63 12.29 1.63
CA LYS A 166 29.91 12.00 2.88
C LYS A 166 30.76 11.34 3.96
N ASN A 167 31.72 10.49 3.56
CA ASN A 167 32.56 9.76 4.50
C ASN A 167 33.69 10.60 5.08
N ILE A 168 33.75 11.92 4.79
CA ILE A 168 34.81 12.80 5.31
C ILE A 168 34.98 12.68 6.82
N LEU A 169 33.89 12.74 7.59
CA LEU A 169 33.92 12.63 9.05
C LEU A 169 34.43 11.26 9.51
N ARG A 170 33.97 10.16 8.89
CA ARG A 170 34.49 8.80 9.14
C ARG A 170 35.99 8.68 8.84
N ILE A 171 36.48 9.30 7.76
CA ILE A 171 37.90 9.28 7.38
C ILE A 171 38.74 10.10 8.35
N LEU A 172 38.26 11.25 8.83
CA LEU A 172 38.95 12.08 9.81
C LEU A 172 39.03 11.38 11.19
N LEU A 173 37.94 10.76 11.65
CA LEU A 173 37.91 9.95 12.87
C LEU A 173 38.84 8.73 12.79
N LYS A 174 38.81 7.99 11.67
CA LYS A 174 39.73 6.86 11.41
C LYS A 174 41.21 7.26 11.51
N ASN A 175 41.53 8.51 11.20
CA ASN A 175 42.89 9.05 11.23
C ASN A 175 43.16 9.91 12.49
N HIS A 176 42.32 9.84 13.54
CA HIS A 176 42.54 10.52 14.82
C HIS A 176 42.75 12.04 14.68
N ILE A 177 41.97 12.70 13.84
CA ILE A 177 42.09 14.15 13.62
C ILE A 177 41.47 14.98 14.76
N ASP A 178 40.47 14.43 15.43
CA ASP A 178 39.89 14.88 16.70
C ASP A 178 40.96 15.01 17.80
N ASP A 179 41.79 13.98 17.99
CA ASP A 179 42.92 13.99 18.94
C ASP A 179 43.93 15.12 18.66
N ILE A 180 44.09 15.51 17.38
CA ILE A 180 45.06 16.55 16.95
C ILE A 180 44.51 17.95 17.16
N ILE A 181 43.21 18.17 16.94
CA ILE A 181 42.56 19.48 17.12
C ILE A 181 42.07 19.70 18.56
N GLY A 182 41.94 18.64 19.36
CA GLY A 182 41.47 18.70 20.75
C GLY A 182 39.98 18.99 20.90
N GLU A 183 39.18 18.77 19.85
CA GLU A 183 37.76 19.08 19.75
C GLU A 183 37.01 17.96 19.02
N ASP A 184 35.75 17.73 19.40
CA ASP A 184 34.89 16.74 18.74
C ASP A 184 34.60 17.15 17.28
N LEU A 185 34.86 16.22 16.35
CA LEU A 185 34.64 16.41 14.92
C LEU A 185 33.16 16.41 14.52
N ALA A 186 32.28 15.76 15.29
CA ALA A 186 30.87 15.56 14.93
C ALA A 186 30.08 16.87 14.81
N ILE A 187 30.55 17.95 15.44
CA ILE A 187 29.87 19.25 15.48
C ILE A 187 30.23 20.14 14.26
N LYS A 188 31.20 19.74 13.42
CA LYS A 188 31.86 20.67 12.48
C LYS A 188 31.42 20.63 11.02
N PHE A 189 30.67 19.63 10.55
CA PHE A 189 30.32 19.45 9.14
C PHE A 189 28.81 19.58 8.88
N GLU A 190 28.30 20.80 8.78
CA GLU A 190 26.93 21.07 8.30
C GLU A 190 26.63 20.32 6.98
N GLY A 191 25.52 19.58 6.91
CA GLY A 191 25.09 18.84 5.72
C GLY A 191 25.24 17.31 5.80
N ILE A 192 25.98 16.79 6.80
CA ILE A 192 26.20 15.34 7.01
C ILE A 192 26.27 14.96 8.49
N ASP A 193 25.82 13.76 8.84
CA ASP A 193 25.90 13.22 10.22
C ASP A 193 27.20 12.40 10.47
N GLU A 194 27.42 11.99 11.72
CA GLU A 194 28.50 11.08 12.15
C GLU A 194 28.54 9.74 11.39
N LYS A 195 27.41 9.31 10.85
CA LYS A 195 27.25 8.08 10.07
C LYS A 195 27.42 8.31 8.57
N GLY A 196 27.70 9.54 8.10
CA GLY A 196 27.81 9.87 6.68
C GLY A 196 26.49 9.86 5.93
N ASN A 197 25.35 9.95 6.62
CA ASN A 197 24.07 10.30 6.01
C ASN A 197 24.03 11.80 5.71
N PHE A 198 23.11 12.22 4.83
CA PHE A 198 22.84 13.64 4.64
C PHE A 198 22.02 14.20 5.80
N ASP A 199 22.42 15.35 6.33
CA ASP A 199 21.70 16.07 7.38
C ASP A 199 21.60 17.56 7.04
N PHE A 200 20.51 17.93 6.38
CA PHE A 200 20.19 19.31 6.04
C PHE A 200 18.99 19.78 6.88
N GLU A 201 19.28 20.49 7.99
CA GLU A 201 18.23 21.04 8.87
C GLU A 201 17.17 21.85 8.09
N TYR A 202 15.90 21.74 8.51
CA TYR A 202 14.73 22.45 7.96
C TYR A 202 14.38 22.16 6.48
N ARG A 203 14.65 20.92 6.01
CA ARG A 203 14.25 20.33 4.71
C ARG A 203 13.01 20.96 4.04
N ASP A 204 11.85 20.95 4.68
CA ASP A 204 10.60 21.39 4.04
C ASP A 204 10.42 22.90 3.89
N VAL A 205 10.87 23.69 4.87
CA VAL A 205 10.76 25.16 4.83
C VAL A 205 11.63 25.70 3.70
N PHE A 206 12.82 25.13 3.53
CA PHE A 206 13.74 25.49 2.47
C PHE A 206 13.28 25.01 1.09
N ASN A 207 12.72 23.81 0.97
CA ASN A 207 12.18 23.31 -0.29
C ASN A 207 10.98 24.12 -0.80
N LYS A 208 9.98 24.39 0.06
CA LYS A 208 8.81 25.22 -0.32
C LYS A 208 9.23 26.65 -0.69
N LYS A 209 10.20 27.23 0.01
CA LYS A 209 10.73 28.56 -0.33
C LYS A 209 11.52 28.57 -1.64
N ALA A 210 12.35 27.55 -1.90
CA ALA A 210 13.12 27.46 -3.14
C ALA A 210 12.24 27.29 -4.39
N ALA A 211 11.17 26.48 -4.29
CA ALA A 211 10.18 26.30 -5.34
C ALA A 211 9.41 27.61 -5.62
N ASN A 212 8.87 28.26 -4.59
CA ASN A 212 8.09 29.49 -4.72
C ASN A 212 8.92 30.68 -5.23
N ASP A 213 10.20 30.80 -4.82
CA ASP A 213 11.11 31.85 -5.29
C ASP A 213 11.58 31.64 -6.75
N ASN A 214 11.26 30.49 -7.37
CA ASN A 214 11.67 30.10 -8.73
C ASN A 214 13.18 30.27 -8.98
N LYS A 215 13.98 29.93 -7.94
CA LYS A 215 15.42 30.23 -7.88
C LYS A 215 16.23 29.37 -8.85
N LYS A 216 17.11 30.03 -9.60
CA LYS A 216 18.09 29.36 -10.48
C LYS A 216 19.14 28.64 -9.62
N ILE A 217 19.19 27.31 -9.72
CA ILE A 217 20.29 26.51 -9.18
C ILE A 217 21.60 27.02 -9.77
N THR A 218 22.52 27.44 -8.91
CA THR A 218 23.76 28.12 -9.28
C THR A 218 24.92 27.49 -8.54
N LEU A 219 25.96 27.08 -9.28
CA LEU A 219 27.16 26.45 -8.75
C LEU A 219 28.35 27.42 -8.85
N PRO A 220 29.31 27.40 -7.91
CA PRO A 220 30.30 28.48 -7.73
C PRO A 220 31.36 28.62 -8.83
N SER A 221 31.56 27.58 -9.64
CA SER A 221 32.59 27.57 -10.67
C SER A 221 32.26 26.60 -11.79
N ARG A 222 33.00 26.72 -12.90
CA ARG A 222 32.95 25.76 -14.00
C ARG A 222 33.31 24.35 -13.53
N ASP A 223 34.38 24.23 -12.74
CA ASP A 223 34.93 22.94 -12.34
C ASP A 223 34.03 22.26 -11.30
N PHE A 224 33.36 23.04 -10.43
CA PHE A 224 32.30 22.54 -9.55
C PHE A 224 31.13 21.95 -10.37
N ALA A 225 30.69 22.64 -11.43
CA ALA A 225 29.62 22.13 -12.30
C ALA A 225 30.02 20.88 -13.10
N LEU A 226 31.31 20.76 -13.47
CA LEU A 226 31.85 19.55 -14.07
C LEU A 226 31.86 18.39 -13.06
N ALA A 227 32.33 18.62 -11.83
CA ALA A 227 32.35 17.62 -10.76
C ALA A 227 30.92 17.20 -10.32
N ALA A 228 29.99 18.15 -10.27
CA ALA A 228 28.57 17.89 -9.99
C ALA A 228 27.93 16.99 -11.06
N ALA A 229 28.36 17.09 -12.32
CA ALA A 229 27.95 16.19 -13.39
C ALA A 229 28.79 14.89 -13.46
N GLY A 230 29.71 14.62 -12.54
CA GLY A 230 30.55 13.40 -12.56
C GLY A 230 31.61 13.37 -13.67
N ASP A 231 32.08 14.53 -14.14
CA ASP A 231 33.02 14.64 -15.25
C ASP A 231 34.47 14.28 -14.84
N PRO A 232 35.13 13.28 -15.46
CA PRO A 232 36.49 12.86 -15.10
C PRO A 232 37.57 13.93 -15.35
N SER A 233 37.30 14.98 -16.14
CA SER A 233 38.28 16.03 -16.38
C SER A 233 38.55 16.96 -15.20
N VAL A 234 37.87 16.77 -14.06
CA VAL A 234 38.19 17.44 -12.79
C VAL A 234 39.09 16.58 -11.88
N ASN A 235 39.28 15.28 -12.17
CA ASN A 235 40.05 14.33 -11.36
C ASN A 235 41.22 13.71 -12.14
N THR A 236 42.03 14.58 -12.77
CA THR A 236 43.01 14.23 -13.83
C THR A 236 44.35 13.61 -13.35
N LEU A 237 44.39 12.96 -12.19
CA LEU A 237 45.64 12.40 -11.66
C LEU A 237 45.99 11.01 -12.24
N ASP A 238 45.00 10.23 -12.67
CA ASP A 238 45.19 8.91 -13.30
C ASP A 238 44.98 8.96 -14.82
N PHE A 239 46.07 9.28 -15.55
CA PHE A 239 46.11 9.42 -17.01
C PHE A 239 45.70 8.17 -17.81
N THR A 240 45.64 6.99 -17.20
CA THR A 240 45.17 5.76 -17.87
C THR A 240 43.65 5.65 -17.95
N ALA A 241 42.89 6.41 -17.14
CA ALA A 241 41.43 6.48 -17.18
C ALA A 241 40.92 7.79 -17.83
N ALA A 242 41.66 8.88 -17.66
CA ALA A 242 41.27 10.24 -18.06
C ALA A 242 41.54 10.61 -19.54
N ASP A 243 41.46 9.68 -20.49
CA ASP A 243 41.46 10.03 -21.93
C ASP A 243 40.08 10.65 -22.25
N GLU A 244 40.03 11.88 -22.79
CA GLU A 244 38.75 12.58 -23.10
C GLU A 244 37.84 11.79 -24.07
N LYS A 245 38.42 10.78 -24.73
CA LYS A 245 37.74 9.79 -25.57
C LYS A 245 36.91 8.75 -24.79
N SER A 246 37.06 8.60 -23.47
CA SER A 246 36.36 7.57 -22.68
C SER A 246 34.85 7.84 -22.60
N LEU A 247 34.46 9.07 -22.27
CA LEU A 247 33.06 9.52 -22.30
C LEU A 247 32.45 9.37 -23.71
N GLY A 248 33.20 9.70 -24.75
CA GLY A 248 32.75 9.63 -26.14
C GLY A 248 32.73 8.22 -26.76
N LYS A 249 33.15 7.18 -26.04
CA LYS A 249 33.05 5.78 -26.49
C LYS A 249 31.72 5.18 -26.04
N PRO A 250 30.88 4.64 -26.94
CA PRO A 250 29.70 3.89 -26.52
C PRO A 250 30.10 2.68 -25.68
N ARG A 251 29.34 2.44 -24.61
CA ARG A 251 29.37 1.19 -23.82
C ARG A 251 28.33 0.26 -24.37
N TYR A 252 28.58 -1.04 -24.25
CA TYR A 252 27.68 -2.08 -24.72
C TYR A 252 27.46 -3.10 -23.62
N ALA A 253 26.21 -3.49 -23.43
CA ALA A 253 25.82 -4.63 -22.61
C ALA A 253 24.88 -5.51 -23.42
N THR A 254 25.09 -6.82 -23.36
CA THR A 254 24.12 -7.80 -23.85
C THR A 254 23.19 -8.13 -22.68
N HIS A 255 21.88 -7.95 -22.87
CA HIS A 255 20.92 -8.33 -21.84
C HIS A 255 20.71 -9.85 -21.86
N THR A 256 21.31 -10.55 -20.88
CA THR A 256 21.55 -12.01 -20.88
C THR A 256 20.33 -12.89 -21.21
N PRO A 257 19.12 -12.66 -20.65
CA PRO A 257 17.92 -13.42 -21.03
C PRO A 257 17.47 -13.24 -22.49
N SER A 258 17.65 -12.05 -23.07
CA SER A 258 17.07 -11.68 -24.37
C SER A 258 18.04 -11.82 -25.55
N GLY A 259 19.35 -11.82 -25.30
CA GLY A 259 20.39 -11.70 -26.33
C GLY A 259 20.47 -10.33 -27.03
N VAL A 260 19.61 -9.36 -26.68
CA VAL A 260 19.63 -8.00 -27.25
C VAL A 260 20.86 -7.24 -26.78
N LEU A 261 21.59 -6.65 -27.72
CA LEU A 261 22.73 -5.78 -27.47
C LEU A 261 22.24 -4.34 -27.32
N TYR A 262 22.52 -3.71 -26.18
CA TYR A 262 22.22 -2.30 -25.94
C TYR A 262 23.48 -1.44 -26.03
N LYS A 263 23.32 -0.22 -26.55
CA LYS A 263 24.35 0.81 -26.71
C LYS A 263 24.03 1.99 -25.80
N ALA A 264 24.89 2.23 -24.81
CA ALA A 264 24.86 3.41 -23.96
C ALA A 264 25.86 4.46 -24.48
N GLU A 265 25.40 5.68 -24.72
CA GLU A 265 26.23 6.80 -25.19
C GLU A 265 26.19 7.97 -24.21
N GLN A 266 27.36 8.60 -24.00
CA GLN A 266 27.47 9.86 -23.29
C GLN A 266 28.03 10.94 -24.21
N ILE A 267 27.30 12.05 -24.29
CA ILE A 267 27.64 13.18 -25.14
C ILE A 267 27.93 14.39 -24.25
N ARG A 268 29.20 14.78 -24.22
CA ARG A 268 29.68 16.01 -23.60
C ARG A 268 29.91 17.08 -24.67
N LYS A 269 29.20 18.20 -24.62
CA LYS A 269 29.45 19.37 -25.49
C LYS A 269 29.93 20.56 -24.66
N LYS A 270 31.22 20.90 -24.83
CA LYS A 270 31.92 21.99 -24.14
C LYS A 270 32.06 23.20 -25.06
N LEU A 271 31.25 24.24 -24.82
CA LEU A 271 31.38 25.55 -25.47
C LEU A 271 31.94 26.58 -24.47
N LYS A 272 32.27 27.80 -24.93
CA LYS A 272 32.82 28.85 -24.04
C LYS A 272 31.91 29.14 -22.85
N THR A 273 30.60 29.31 -23.10
CA THR A 273 29.57 29.74 -22.14
C THR A 273 28.53 28.67 -21.78
N LYS A 274 28.65 27.46 -22.34
CA LYS A 274 27.68 26.35 -22.17
C LYS A 274 28.41 25.03 -21.95
N LEU A 275 27.93 24.26 -20.98
CA LEU A 275 28.23 22.84 -20.80
C LEU A 275 26.93 22.06 -21.01
N LEU A 276 26.97 21.00 -21.80
CA LEU A 276 25.87 20.06 -21.94
C LEU A 276 26.39 18.65 -21.69
N PHE A 277 25.74 17.96 -20.76
CA PHE A 277 25.87 16.52 -20.54
C PHE A 277 24.56 15.85 -20.97
N HIS A 278 24.68 14.67 -21.56
CA HIS A 278 23.56 13.96 -22.15
C HIS A 278 23.91 12.47 -22.19
N SER A 279 23.06 11.64 -21.59
CA SER A 279 23.16 10.19 -21.60
C SER A 279 21.99 9.61 -22.37
N SER A 280 22.28 8.77 -23.36
CA SER A 280 21.30 8.11 -24.22
C SER A 280 21.51 6.61 -24.28
N LEU A 281 20.45 5.89 -24.56
CA LEU A 281 20.37 4.43 -24.61
C LEU A 281 19.66 4.03 -25.91
N SER A 282 20.18 3.04 -26.62
CA SER A 282 19.54 2.52 -27.84
C SER A 282 19.85 1.04 -28.06
N PRO A 283 18.89 0.21 -28.52
CA PRO A 283 19.15 -1.17 -28.92
C PRO A 283 19.96 -1.24 -30.22
N VAL A 284 20.69 -2.35 -30.42
CA VAL A 284 21.52 -2.62 -31.59
C VAL A 284 21.02 -3.89 -32.28
N GLY A 285 20.07 -3.75 -33.19
CA GLY A 285 19.46 -4.86 -33.93
C GLY A 285 18.32 -4.41 -34.85
N PRO A 286 17.69 -5.33 -35.61
CA PRO A 286 16.47 -5.04 -36.36
C PRO A 286 15.32 -4.65 -35.41
N SER A 287 14.47 -3.72 -35.87
CA SER A 287 13.26 -3.29 -35.16
C SER A 287 12.30 -4.46 -34.91
N ILE A 288 11.78 -4.59 -33.71
CA ILE A 288 10.66 -5.50 -33.44
C ILE A 288 9.40 -4.95 -34.15
N PRO A 289 8.63 -5.78 -34.87
CA PRO A 289 7.36 -5.36 -35.47
C PRO A 289 6.44 -4.67 -34.46
N GLY A 290 5.86 -3.52 -34.83
CA GLY A 290 4.96 -2.74 -33.97
C GLY A 290 5.64 -1.85 -32.91
N ILE A 291 6.97 -1.79 -32.84
CA ILE A 291 7.71 -0.96 -31.86
C ILE A 291 8.75 -0.06 -32.55
N ASP A 292 8.65 1.26 -32.35
CA ASP A 292 9.62 2.23 -32.89
C ASP A 292 10.89 2.32 -32.03
N ALA A 293 11.91 1.56 -32.42
CA ALA A 293 13.23 1.58 -31.79
C ALA A 293 14.00 2.92 -31.96
N GLN A 294 13.58 3.82 -32.86
CA GLN A 294 14.17 5.16 -33.00
C GLN A 294 13.60 6.16 -31.99
N GLY A 295 12.53 5.79 -31.27
CA GLY A 295 11.81 6.65 -30.33
C GLY A 295 12.39 6.73 -28.91
N VAL A 296 13.43 5.98 -28.55
CA VAL A 296 13.98 5.94 -27.17
C VAL A 296 14.66 7.29 -26.83
N PRO A 297 14.12 8.10 -25.90
CA PRO A 297 14.66 9.43 -25.62
C PRO A 297 15.91 9.38 -24.73
N SER A 298 16.57 10.52 -24.54
CA SER A 298 17.69 10.64 -23.61
C SER A 298 17.28 10.33 -22.18
N VAL A 299 17.96 9.37 -21.54
CA VAL A 299 17.71 8.96 -20.15
C VAL A 299 17.87 10.15 -19.21
N VAL A 300 18.94 10.92 -19.37
CA VAL A 300 19.13 12.18 -18.64
C VAL A 300 19.95 13.15 -19.47
N SER A 301 19.69 14.45 -19.32
CA SER A 301 20.59 15.49 -19.79
C SER A 301 20.52 16.74 -18.91
N VAL A 302 21.66 17.40 -18.71
CA VAL A 302 21.77 18.65 -17.94
C VAL A 302 22.57 19.70 -18.69
N GLU A 303 22.04 20.92 -18.77
CA GLU A 303 22.68 22.06 -19.42
C GLU A 303 23.06 23.12 -18.39
N PHE A 304 24.35 23.42 -18.25
CA PHE A 304 24.83 24.58 -17.51
C PHE A 304 25.15 25.75 -18.43
N ARG A 305 24.88 26.97 -17.98
CA ARG A 305 25.32 28.23 -18.61
C ARG A 305 25.99 29.14 -17.60
N SER A 306 27.02 29.86 -18.04
CA SER A 306 27.73 30.81 -17.17
C SER A 306 26.85 32.00 -16.80
N ALA A 307 26.97 32.48 -15.56
CA ALA A 307 26.23 33.63 -15.06
C ALA A 307 26.59 34.92 -15.80
N HIS A 308 25.59 35.72 -16.16
CA HIS A 308 25.72 37.02 -16.81
C HIS A 308 24.88 38.07 -16.06
N ASN A 309 25.36 38.53 -14.90
CA ASN A 309 24.90 39.72 -14.18
C ASN A 309 25.95 40.13 -13.11
N GLY A 310 26.36 41.41 -13.07
CA GLY A 310 27.24 41.98 -12.03
C GLY A 310 28.75 41.69 -12.18
N GLU A 311 29.57 42.23 -11.27
CA GLU A 311 31.05 42.15 -11.34
C GLU A 311 31.63 40.74 -11.09
N GLN A 312 30.81 39.77 -10.64
CA GLN A 312 31.16 38.35 -10.57
C GLN A 312 30.71 37.55 -11.82
N ALA A 313 30.10 38.19 -12.81
CA ALA A 313 29.62 37.55 -14.04
C ALA A 313 30.74 36.79 -14.78
N GLY A 314 30.57 35.49 -14.93
CA GLY A 314 31.45 34.60 -15.70
C GLY A 314 32.12 33.47 -14.91
N LYS A 315 32.09 33.49 -13.57
CA LYS A 315 32.59 32.35 -12.75
C LYS A 315 31.50 31.30 -12.51
N ASP A 316 30.38 31.72 -11.92
CA ASP A 316 29.26 30.86 -11.55
C ASP A 316 28.60 30.20 -12.77
N GLN A 317 28.07 28.99 -12.58
CA GLN A 317 27.32 28.25 -13.58
C GLN A 317 25.88 28.00 -13.10
N HIS A 318 24.89 28.45 -13.87
CA HIS A 318 23.49 28.14 -13.63
C HIS A 318 23.11 26.84 -14.33
N LEU A 319 22.41 25.94 -13.63
CA LEU A 319 21.68 24.84 -14.27
C LEU A 319 20.49 25.47 -15.02
N LYS A 320 20.51 25.42 -16.36
CA LYS A 320 19.58 26.13 -17.24
C LYS A 320 18.42 25.26 -17.71
N ALA A 321 18.65 23.96 -17.81
CA ALA A 321 17.68 22.92 -18.12
C ALA A 321 18.18 21.57 -17.59
N ALA A 322 17.26 20.72 -17.15
CA ALA A 322 17.50 19.31 -16.91
C ALA A 322 16.35 18.51 -17.52
N ASN A 323 16.65 17.41 -18.19
CA ASN A 323 15.64 16.50 -18.74
C ASN A 323 15.83 15.10 -18.15
N LEU A 324 14.73 14.48 -17.75
CA LEU A 324 14.63 13.08 -17.32
C LEU A 324 13.80 12.33 -18.35
N PHE A 325 14.37 11.29 -18.98
CA PHE A 325 13.72 10.46 -19.99
C PHE A 325 12.99 11.28 -21.08
N GLY A 326 13.64 12.35 -21.56
CA GLY A 326 13.09 13.27 -22.56
C GLY A 326 12.12 14.35 -22.04
N LYS A 327 11.63 14.27 -20.79
CA LYS A 327 10.79 15.30 -20.16
C LYS A 327 11.65 16.37 -19.47
N ASN A 328 11.38 17.65 -19.74
CA ASN A 328 12.12 18.79 -19.17
C ASN A 328 11.56 19.20 -17.80
N VAL A 329 12.31 18.96 -16.72
CA VAL A 329 11.86 19.22 -15.34
C VAL A 329 12.14 20.67 -14.91
N GLN A 330 11.12 21.35 -14.37
CA GLN A 330 11.21 22.74 -13.93
C GLN A 330 11.44 22.89 -12.43
N ASN A 331 11.01 21.92 -11.62
CA ASN A 331 11.17 21.93 -10.17
C ASN A 331 12.65 21.84 -9.79
N PRO A 332 13.19 22.74 -8.93
CA PRO A 332 14.58 22.69 -8.51
C PRO A 332 15.00 21.34 -7.89
N LEU A 333 14.12 20.67 -7.14
CA LEU A 333 14.43 19.37 -6.55
C LEU A 333 14.60 18.28 -7.63
N GLU A 334 13.68 18.23 -8.60
CA GLU A 334 13.77 17.32 -9.76
C GLU A 334 15.02 17.61 -10.62
N GLN A 335 15.39 18.88 -10.78
CA GLN A 335 16.62 19.28 -11.46
C GLN A 335 17.88 18.80 -10.73
N MET A 336 17.90 18.84 -9.40
CA MET A 336 18.99 18.29 -8.58
C MET A 336 19.02 16.75 -8.62
N ARG A 337 17.85 16.08 -8.60
CA ARG A 337 17.75 14.63 -8.80
C ARG A 337 18.25 14.19 -10.18
N ALA A 338 17.92 14.93 -11.23
CA ALA A 338 18.46 14.72 -12.58
C ALA A 338 19.98 14.92 -12.63
N LEU A 339 20.53 15.90 -11.89
CA LEU A 339 21.97 16.07 -11.76
C LEU A 339 22.63 14.91 -10.99
N ARG A 340 21.99 14.38 -9.93
CA ARG A 340 22.44 13.16 -9.22
C ARG A 340 22.46 11.94 -10.14
N LEU A 341 21.40 11.74 -10.93
CA LEU A 341 21.32 10.64 -11.91
C LEU A 341 22.43 10.77 -12.96
N GLN A 342 22.63 11.96 -13.54
CA GLN A 342 23.73 12.21 -14.48
C GLN A 342 25.10 11.94 -13.87
N ASN A 343 25.33 12.35 -12.61
CA ASN A 343 26.58 12.14 -11.88
C ASN A 343 26.92 10.65 -11.76
N ARG A 344 25.97 9.83 -11.30
CA ARG A 344 26.17 8.39 -11.07
C ARG A 344 26.38 7.62 -12.39
N ILE A 345 25.59 7.91 -13.43
CA ILE A 345 25.76 7.31 -14.77
C ILE A 345 27.14 7.69 -15.37
N ASN A 346 27.61 8.92 -15.19
CA ASN A 346 28.94 9.35 -15.67
C ASN A 346 30.08 8.66 -14.90
N HIS A 347 29.89 8.37 -13.61
CA HIS A 347 30.85 7.62 -12.80
C HIS A 347 31.02 6.17 -13.32
N ASP A 348 29.93 5.43 -13.52
CA ASP A 348 29.97 4.06 -14.07
C ASP A 348 30.65 4.01 -15.44
N HIS A 349 30.26 4.92 -16.34
CA HIS A 349 30.82 5.00 -17.69
C HIS A 349 32.31 5.37 -17.71
N THR A 350 32.76 6.17 -16.74
CA THR A 350 34.18 6.51 -16.51
C THR A 350 34.96 5.28 -16.04
N ASN A 351 34.39 4.49 -15.13
CA ASN A 351 34.99 3.26 -14.59
C ASN A 351 35.05 2.10 -15.60
N GLY A 352 34.39 2.25 -16.76
CA GLY A 352 34.43 1.25 -17.83
C GLY A 352 33.20 0.34 -17.88
N HIS A 353 32.31 0.46 -16.89
CA HIS A 353 31.08 -0.33 -16.80
C HIS A 353 30.01 0.20 -17.77
N TYR A 354 29.00 -0.64 -18.01
CA TYR A 354 27.72 -0.15 -18.51
C TYR A 354 26.99 0.57 -17.35
N PRO A 355 26.30 1.70 -17.57
CA PRO A 355 25.67 2.42 -16.46
C PRO A 355 24.44 1.69 -15.89
N HIS A 356 24.34 1.61 -14.57
CA HIS A 356 23.19 1.02 -13.87
C HIS A 356 22.00 2.02 -13.86
N TYR A 357 21.44 2.30 -15.04
CA TYR A 357 20.46 3.36 -15.23
C TYR A 357 19.26 3.25 -14.30
N MET A 358 18.76 2.03 -14.07
CA MET A 358 17.53 1.84 -13.30
C MET A 358 17.80 1.90 -11.79
N THR A 359 18.84 1.22 -11.30
CA THR A 359 19.37 1.38 -9.93
C THR A 359 19.54 2.85 -9.56
N HIS A 360 20.29 3.62 -10.37
CA HIS A 360 20.57 5.03 -10.08
C HIS A 360 19.33 5.93 -10.17
N SER A 361 18.32 5.55 -10.96
CA SER A 361 17.06 6.30 -11.07
C SER A 361 16.15 6.08 -9.87
N ILE A 362 16.13 4.88 -9.29
CA ILE A 362 15.40 4.60 -8.03
C ILE A 362 16.12 5.27 -6.86
N GLU A 363 17.45 5.16 -6.78
CA GLU A 363 18.27 5.84 -5.76
C GLU A 363 18.26 7.38 -5.88
N ALA A 364 17.79 7.94 -7.00
CA ALA A 364 17.57 9.36 -7.20
C ALA A 364 16.08 9.76 -7.12
N ASP A 365 15.17 8.81 -6.85
CA ASP A 365 13.71 9.02 -6.74
C ASP A 365 13.12 9.69 -8.01
N VAL A 366 13.48 9.13 -9.18
CA VAL A 366 13.08 9.59 -10.54
C VAL A 366 12.75 8.45 -11.51
N HIS A 367 12.63 7.21 -11.06
CA HIS A 367 12.30 6.06 -11.91
C HIS A 367 10.88 6.11 -12.50
N ASP A 368 9.95 6.88 -11.91
CA ASP A 368 8.62 7.13 -12.49
C ASP A 368 8.66 7.90 -13.82
N TYR A 369 9.76 8.60 -14.13
CA TYR A 369 9.95 9.23 -15.44
C TYR A 369 10.35 8.22 -16.53
N ALA A 370 10.85 7.03 -16.17
CA ALA A 370 11.26 6.01 -17.12
C ALA A 370 10.05 5.48 -17.92
N TYR A 371 10.27 5.04 -19.16
CA TYR A 371 9.26 4.34 -19.93
C TYR A 371 9.30 2.85 -19.61
N ASP A 372 8.21 2.28 -19.08
CA ASP A 372 8.12 0.82 -18.87
C ASP A 372 8.00 0.07 -20.20
N ILE A 373 7.30 0.66 -21.16
CA ILE A 373 7.09 0.14 -22.51
C ILE A 373 7.09 1.26 -23.55
N ALA A 374 7.48 0.92 -24.77
CA ALA A 374 7.40 1.82 -25.91
C ALA A 374 5.93 2.14 -26.29
N PRO A 375 5.64 3.38 -26.74
CA PRO A 375 4.32 3.72 -27.29
C PRO A 375 4.02 2.94 -28.58
N PRO A 376 2.75 2.78 -28.98
CA PRO A 376 2.38 2.25 -30.29
C PRO A 376 2.81 3.20 -31.42
N ALA A 377 2.81 2.72 -32.66
CA ALA A 377 3.30 3.52 -33.79
C ALA A 377 2.40 4.73 -34.08
N LYS A 378 2.90 5.68 -34.88
CA LYS A 378 2.19 6.94 -35.13
C LYS A 378 0.86 6.71 -35.87
N GLY A 379 -0.22 7.15 -35.26
CA GLY A 379 -1.59 6.95 -35.73
C GLY A 379 -2.28 5.70 -35.15
N GLU A 380 -1.62 4.94 -34.27
CA GLU A 380 -2.16 3.71 -33.68
C GLU A 380 -2.58 3.88 -32.21
N THR A 381 -3.46 2.97 -31.78
CA THR A 381 -3.98 2.84 -30.42
C THR A 381 -3.65 1.43 -29.90
N ARG A 382 -3.22 1.32 -28.65
CA ARG A 382 -2.99 0.04 -27.95
C ARG A 382 -3.68 0.06 -26.58
N ILE A 383 -4.26 -1.08 -26.19
CA ILE A 383 -4.91 -1.27 -24.89
C ILE A 383 -4.08 -2.27 -24.09
N ASP A 384 -3.37 -1.80 -23.08
CA ASP A 384 -2.54 -2.65 -22.22
C ASP A 384 -3.29 -3.00 -20.92
N ILE A 385 -3.41 -4.30 -20.59
CA ILE A 385 -3.82 -4.80 -19.27
C ILE A 385 -2.56 -4.97 -18.41
N ILE A 386 -2.63 -4.49 -17.17
CA ILE A 386 -1.57 -4.55 -16.18
C ILE A 386 -2.16 -5.09 -14.87
N ARG A 387 -1.68 -6.24 -14.40
CA ARG A 387 -2.04 -6.73 -13.06
C ARG A 387 -0.96 -6.27 -12.09
N LYS A 388 -1.34 -5.53 -11.05
CA LYS A 388 -0.39 -4.98 -10.07
C LYS A 388 -0.14 -5.92 -8.89
N LEU A 389 -1.07 -6.85 -8.64
CA LEU A 389 -1.03 -7.85 -7.58
C LEU A 389 -1.90 -9.07 -7.98
N GLY A 390 -1.79 -10.20 -7.28
CA GLY A 390 -2.71 -11.35 -7.41
C GLY A 390 -2.25 -12.56 -8.23
N ASN A 391 -1.18 -12.45 -9.03
CA ASN A 391 -0.81 -13.47 -10.03
C ASN A 391 0.70 -13.67 -10.18
N ASP A 392 1.45 -13.63 -9.10
CA ASP A 392 2.84 -14.07 -9.11
C ASP A 392 3.03 -15.14 -8.05
N SER A 393 4.03 -16.00 -8.23
CA SER A 393 4.31 -17.13 -7.33
C SER A 393 5.56 -16.88 -6.47
N VAL A 394 6.03 -15.64 -6.41
CA VAL A 394 7.34 -15.26 -5.87
C VAL A 394 7.20 -14.09 -4.90
N LYS A 395 7.73 -14.25 -3.68
CA LYS A 395 7.90 -13.17 -2.69
C LYS A 395 9.13 -12.34 -3.06
N ARG A 396 8.92 -11.15 -3.63
CA ARG A 396 10.01 -10.30 -4.17
C ARG A 396 10.44 -9.17 -3.23
N ILE A 397 9.55 -8.68 -2.36
CA ILE A 397 9.80 -7.47 -1.54
C ILE A 397 9.35 -7.73 -0.11
N ALA A 398 10.27 -7.76 0.87
CA ALA A 398 9.95 -7.88 2.31
C ALA A 398 8.97 -9.02 2.70
N GLY A 399 8.97 -10.12 1.93
CA GLY A 399 8.06 -11.26 2.10
C GLY A 399 6.69 -11.11 1.42
N PHE A 400 6.46 -10.02 0.69
CA PHE A 400 5.29 -9.74 -0.14
C PHE A 400 5.59 -10.11 -1.62
N GLY A 401 4.60 -10.63 -2.34
CA GLY A 401 4.63 -10.78 -3.80
C GLY A 401 3.74 -11.89 -4.38
N ASP A 402 3.59 -13.00 -3.65
CA ASP A 402 2.84 -14.21 -4.01
C ASP A 402 1.41 -14.24 -3.44
N MET A 403 0.80 -13.06 -3.28
CA MET A 403 -0.37 -12.89 -2.44
C MET A 403 -1.64 -12.71 -3.26
N LEU A 404 -2.76 -13.13 -2.66
CA LEU A 404 -4.11 -12.91 -3.16
C LEU A 404 -4.47 -11.40 -3.18
N GLY A 405 -5.47 -11.07 -3.99
CA GLY A 405 -5.97 -9.73 -4.33
C GLY A 405 -6.05 -9.53 -5.84
N ASP A 406 -7.05 -8.80 -6.33
CA ASP A 406 -7.29 -8.64 -7.78
C ASP A 406 -7.15 -7.17 -8.20
N ASN A 407 -5.94 -6.74 -8.56
CA ASN A 407 -5.65 -5.34 -8.84
C ASN A 407 -5.32 -5.14 -10.32
N THR A 408 -6.33 -4.89 -11.15
CA THR A 408 -6.19 -4.76 -12.61
C THR A 408 -6.29 -3.29 -13.05
N THR A 409 -5.30 -2.83 -13.82
CA THR A 409 -5.33 -1.55 -14.55
C THR A 409 -5.45 -1.82 -16.05
N TYR A 410 -6.30 -1.05 -16.73
CA TYR A 410 -6.37 -1.01 -18.20
C TYR A 410 -5.87 0.36 -18.67
N MET A 411 -5.00 0.38 -19.68
CA MET A 411 -4.34 1.59 -20.17
C MET A 411 -4.57 1.74 -21.68
N HIS A 412 -5.34 2.76 -22.06
CA HIS A 412 -5.51 3.20 -23.44
C HIS A 412 -4.35 4.14 -23.79
N THR A 413 -3.49 3.71 -24.70
CA THR A 413 -2.38 4.53 -25.21
C THR A 413 -2.60 4.79 -26.70
N LYS A 414 -2.67 6.06 -27.10
CA LYS A 414 -2.80 6.48 -28.50
C LYS A 414 -1.63 7.37 -28.88
N THR A 415 -1.02 7.12 -30.04
CA THR A 415 0.01 8.00 -30.61
C THR A 415 -0.56 8.75 -31.80
N ASP A 416 -0.57 10.08 -31.76
CA ASP A 416 -1.03 10.91 -32.88
C ASP A 416 -0.05 10.87 -34.07
N LYS A 417 -0.51 11.38 -35.23
CA LYS A 417 0.28 11.41 -36.48
C LYS A 417 1.56 12.24 -36.38
N ASP A 418 1.62 13.22 -35.48
CA ASP A 418 2.83 14.00 -35.19
C ASP A 418 3.82 13.23 -34.30
N GLY A 419 3.34 12.26 -33.51
CA GLY A 419 4.08 11.50 -32.49
C GLY A 419 3.74 11.88 -31.05
N THR A 420 2.74 12.73 -30.81
CA THR A 420 2.24 13.03 -29.46
C THR A 420 1.56 11.78 -28.88
N VAL A 421 1.91 11.41 -27.65
CA VAL A 421 1.36 10.21 -26.98
C VAL A 421 0.37 10.62 -25.91
N HIS A 422 -0.88 10.17 -26.06
CA HIS A 422 -1.95 10.35 -25.07
C HIS A 422 -2.17 9.04 -24.31
N LYS A 423 -2.43 9.15 -23.01
CA LYS A 423 -2.75 8.01 -22.14
C LYS A 423 -3.98 8.31 -21.27
N GLN A 424 -4.94 7.40 -21.30
CA GLN A 424 -6.09 7.37 -20.39
C GLN A 424 -6.19 5.95 -19.83
N GLY A 425 -6.41 5.80 -18.53
CA GLY A 425 -6.60 4.49 -17.90
C GLY A 425 -7.91 4.39 -17.14
N LEU A 426 -8.19 3.18 -16.67
CA LEU A 426 -9.09 2.89 -15.56
C LEU A 426 -8.50 1.78 -14.69
N MET A 427 -8.88 1.73 -13.42
CA MET A 427 -8.44 0.70 -12.50
C MET A 427 -9.66 0.01 -11.88
N ILE A 428 -9.62 -1.31 -11.79
CA ILE A 428 -10.59 -2.10 -11.02
C ILE A 428 -9.85 -2.65 -9.79
N ASP A 429 -10.39 -2.30 -8.63
CA ASP A 429 -9.90 -2.51 -7.27
C ASP A 429 -8.54 -1.87 -6.93
N LEU A 430 -8.35 -1.55 -5.65
CA LEU A 430 -7.11 -1.07 -5.03
C LEU A 430 -6.96 -1.69 -3.63
N GLY A 431 -6.55 -2.94 -3.63
CA GLY A 431 -6.40 -3.78 -2.45
C GLY A 431 -5.13 -3.57 -1.65
N LEU A 432 -5.06 -4.25 -0.51
CA LEU A 432 -3.84 -4.55 0.23
C LEU A 432 -3.75 -6.05 0.51
N SER A 433 -2.54 -6.57 0.64
CA SER A 433 -2.29 -7.88 1.23
C SER A 433 -1.75 -7.71 2.65
N PHE A 434 -2.21 -8.58 3.55
CA PHE A 434 -1.74 -8.61 4.93
C PHE A 434 -0.29 -9.09 5.03
N ALA A 435 0.44 -8.57 6.01
CA ALA A 435 1.85 -8.89 6.17
C ALA A 435 2.11 -10.36 6.54
N PRO A 436 3.20 -10.95 6.02
CA PRO A 436 3.64 -12.28 6.42
C PRO A 436 4.15 -12.29 7.86
N LYS A 437 4.21 -13.49 8.46
CA LYS A 437 4.73 -13.71 9.81
C LYS A 437 6.12 -13.10 10.00
N ASN A 438 6.31 -12.37 11.11
CA ASN A 438 7.52 -11.64 11.49
C ASN A 438 7.89 -10.43 10.59
N SER A 439 6.99 -9.94 9.73
CA SER A 439 7.23 -8.67 9.02
C SER A 439 7.24 -7.47 9.98
N GLU A 440 8.06 -6.46 9.68
CA GLU A 440 8.02 -5.14 10.33
C GLU A 440 6.90 -4.23 9.78
N TYR A 441 6.27 -4.64 8.67
CA TYR A 441 5.15 -3.96 8.02
C TYR A 441 3.82 -4.59 8.41
N SER A 442 2.72 -3.83 8.32
CA SER A 442 1.35 -4.31 8.54
C SER A 442 0.68 -4.80 7.26
N ALA A 443 1.01 -4.19 6.11
CA ALA A 443 0.43 -4.51 4.81
C ALA A 443 1.37 -4.14 3.65
N GLY A 444 1.11 -4.76 2.49
CA GLY A 444 1.69 -4.39 1.19
C GLY A 444 0.58 -4.01 0.22
N ILE A 445 0.72 -2.87 -0.45
CA ILE A 445 -0.28 -2.29 -1.37
C ILE A 445 0.38 -2.19 -2.76
N PRO A 446 -0.33 -2.49 -3.86
CA PRO A 446 0.26 -2.37 -5.19
C PRO A 446 0.68 -0.93 -5.50
N ASP A 447 1.81 -0.79 -6.18
CA ASP A 447 2.32 0.52 -6.58
C ASP A 447 1.68 1.00 -7.90
N ILE A 448 0.97 2.12 -7.77
CA ILE A 448 0.32 2.84 -8.85
C ILE A 448 0.72 4.32 -8.92
N THR A 449 1.75 4.77 -8.20
CA THR A 449 2.12 6.22 -8.17
C THR A 449 2.45 6.78 -9.55
N LYS A 450 2.98 5.93 -10.43
CA LYS A 450 3.29 6.26 -11.82
C LYS A 450 2.04 6.39 -12.71
N ASP A 451 1.07 5.51 -12.51
CA ASP A 451 -0.11 5.40 -13.37
C ASP A 451 -1.28 6.28 -12.90
N ILE A 452 -1.26 6.75 -11.65
CA ILE A 452 -2.30 7.60 -11.03
C ILE A 452 -2.63 8.88 -11.81
N GLY A 453 -1.67 9.39 -12.60
CA GLY A 453 -1.87 10.53 -13.49
C GLY A 453 -2.73 10.21 -14.72
N HIS A 454 -3.00 8.94 -15.02
CA HIS A 454 -3.63 8.48 -16.26
C HIS A 454 -5.08 8.00 -16.10
N PHE A 455 -5.47 7.48 -14.93
CA PHE A 455 -6.87 7.12 -14.64
C PHE A 455 -7.53 8.13 -13.71
N ASP A 456 -8.73 8.59 -14.06
CA ASP A 456 -9.54 9.48 -13.20
C ASP A 456 -10.69 8.72 -12.52
N ASP A 457 -11.06 7.55 -13.04
CA ASP A 457 -12.12 6.68 -12.55
C ASP A 457 -11.55 5.33 -12.08
N LEU A 458 -11.94 4.92 -10.88
CA LEU A 458 -11.59 3.64 -10.26
C LEU A 458 -12.87 2.91 -9.84
N PHE A 459 -12.94 1.61 -10.09
CA PHE A 459 -14.12 0.79 -9.86
C PHE A 459 -13.84 -0.22 -8.76
N LEU A 460 -14.76 -0.37 -7.80
CA LEU A 460 -14.63 -1.33 -6.71
C LEU A 460 -15.55 -2.52 -6.99
N THR A 461 -15.01 -3.73 -7.06
CA THR A 461 -15.83 -4.95 -7.12
C THR A 461 -16.55 -5.12 -5.79
N HIS A 462 -15.79 -5.13 -4.68
CA HIS A 462 -16.32 -5.25 -3.34
C HIS A 462 -15.43 -4.60 -2.27
N HIS A 463 -15.80 -4.76 -1.00
CA HIS A 463 -15.24 -3.98 0.11
C HIS A 463 -14.23 -4.73 0.99
N HIS A 464 -13.75 -5.89 0.55
CA HIS A 464 -12.69 -6.61 1.26
C HIS A 464 -11.34 -5.87 1.17
N ALA A 465 -10.43 -6.17 2.10
CA ALA A 465 -9.18 -5.41 2.25
C ALA A 465 -8.26 -5.55 1.02
N ASP A 466 -8.25 -6.72 0.40
CA ASP A 466 -7.61 -7.11 -0.86
C ASP A 466 -8.24 -6.49 -2.13
N HIS A 467 -9.32 -5.70 -1.97
CA HIS A 467 -9.98 -4.96 -3.07
C HIS A 467 -10.13 -3.45 -2.81
N VAL A 468 -10.23 -2.99 -1.56
CA VAL A 468 -10.36 -1.54 -1.24
C VAL A 468 -9.35 -1.01 -0.20
N GLY A 469 -8.59 -1.89 0.47
CA GLY A 469 -7.75 -1.52 1.62
C GLY A 469 -6.61 -0.55 1.26
N GLY A 470 -6.13 -0.56 0.01
CA GLY A 470 -5.09 0.34 -0.46
C GLY A 470 -5.53 1.81 -0.54
N LEU A 471 -6.84 2.08 -0.68
CA LEU A 471 -7.40 3.43 -0.74
C LEU A 471 -6.90 4.31 0.39
N LEU A 472 -6.98 3.83 1.64
CA LEU A 472 -6.63 4.58 2.84
C LEU A 472 -5.21 5.18 2.75
N VAL A 473 -4.26 4.38 2.26
CA VAL A 473 -2.84 4.72 2.19
C VAL A 473 -2.56 5.83 1.17
N TYR A 474 -3.22 5.76 0.01
CA TYR A 474 -3.10 6.78 -1.05
C TYR A 474 -3.86 8.09 -0.72
N VAL A 475 -5.01 8.02 -0.04
CA VAL A 475 -5.71 9.22 0.43
C VAL A 475 -4.90 9.92 1.53
N ASP A 476 -4.36 9.18 2.49
CA ASP A 476 -3.55 9.74 3.58
C ASP A 476 -2.29 10.44 3.07
N ALA A 477 -1.58 9.80 2.13
CA ALA A 477 -0.47 10.36 1.36
C ALA A 477 -0.84 11.62 0.53
N GLY A 478 -2.13 11.92 0.39
CA GLY A 478 -2.66 13.08 -0.30
C GLY A 478 -2.62 12.93 -1.82
N LEU A 479 -2.65 11.70 -2.36
CA LEU A 479 -2.53 11.39 -3.80
C LEU A 479 -3.89 11.32 -4.53
N PHE A 480 -5.00 11.23 -3.79
CA PHE A 480 -6.37 11.24 -4.31
C PHE A 480 -7.16 12.51 -3.98
N GLY A 481 -6.46 13.60 -3.63
CA GLY A 481 -7.07 14.85 -3.18
C GLY A 481 -8.06 15.48 -4.16
N SER A 482 -8.97 16.30 -3.62
CA SER A 482 -9.88 17.12 -4.43
C SER A 482 -9.11 18.15 -5.29
N PRO A 483 -9.66 18.59 -6.44
CA PRO A 483 -9.05 19.67 -7.22
C PRO A 483 -8.82 20.94 -6.37
N GLU A 484 -9.74 21.23 -5.44
CA GLU A 484 -9.66 22.37 -4.51
C GLU A 484 -8.52 22.25 -3.49
N TYR A 485 -8.04 21.04 -3.19
CA TYR A 485 -6.82 20.81 -2.41
C TYR A 485 -5.59 21.11 -3.28
N TYR A 486 -5.58 20.64 -4.53
CA TYR A 486 -4.44 20.79 -5.43
C TYR A 486 -4.30 22.17 -6.08
N GLU A 487 -5.38 22.93 -6.28
CA GLU A 487 -5.34 24.35 -6.65
C GLU A 487 -4.76 25.21 -5.52
N ARG A 488 -5.02 24.85 -4.25
CA ARG A 488 -4.37 25.47 -3.08
C ARG A 488 -2.93 25.00 -2.86
N ALA A 489 -2.53 23.87 -3.43
CA ALA A 489 -1.20 23.29 -3.32
C ALA A 489 -0.32 23.44 -4.59
N ASP A 490 -0.79 24.20 -5.59
CA ASP A 490 -0.13 24.48 -6.87
C ASP A 490 0.30 23.21 -7.66
N LYS A 491 -0.58 22.19 -7.67
CA LYS A 491 -0.32 20.82 -8.16
C LYS A 491 -1.37 20.34 -9.18
N GLY A 492 -1.55 21.09 -10.27
CA GLY A 492 -2.67 20.91 -11.23
C GLY A 492 -2.77 19.58 -11.99
N GLU A 493 -1.81 18.65 -11.84
CA GLU A 493 -1.80 17.34 -12.52
C GLU A 493 -2.61 16.26 -11.79
N TYR A 494 -2.81 16.38 -10.47
CA TYR A 494 -3.61 15.46 -9.68
C TYR A 494 -5.06 15.95 -9.62
N ARG A 495 -5.87 15.61 -10.62
CA ARG A 495 -7.29 15.95 -10.62
C ARG A 495 -8.08 14.88 -9.86
N GLY A 496 -9.08 15.33 -9.09
CA GLY A 496 -9.75 14.51 -8.10
C GLY A 496 -10.41 13.26 -8.69
N LYS A 497 -9.98 12.10 -8.18
CA LYS A 497 -10.39 10.77 -8.64
C LYS A 497 -11.80 10.44 -8.21
N THR A 498 -12.48 9.60 -8.97
CA THR A 498 -13.82 9.08 -8.67
C THR A 498 -13.75 7.59 -8.39
N PHE A 499 -14.20 7.18 -7.20
CA PHE A 499 -14.40 5.77 -6.87
C PHE A 499 -15.87 5.39 -7.10
N HIS A 500 -16.08 4.42 -7.99
CA HIS A 500 -17.37 3.87 -8.36
C HIS A 500 -17.64 2.60 -7.56
N GLY A 501 -18.76 2.56 -6.84
CA GLY A 501 -19.15 1.41 -6.02
C GLY A 501 -20.56 1.57 -5.45
N THR A 502 -21.08 0.54 -4.78
CA THR A 502 -22.38 0.62 -4.10
C THR A 502 -22.32 1.57 -2.90
N ASN A 503 -23.50 2.05 -2.44
CA ASN A 503 -23.62 2.85 -1.21
C ASN A 503 -22.80 2.27 -0.05
N LYS A 504 -22.81 0.95 0.09
CA LYS A 504 -22.12 0.24 1.17
C LYS A 504 -20.59 0.28 1.05
N GLN A 505 -20.07 0.05 -0.16
CA GLN A 505 -18.63 0.17 -0.44
C GLN A 505 -18.15 1.61 -0.22
N ILE A 506 -18.93 2.60 -0.66
CA ILE A 506 -18.66 4.03 -0.46
C ILE A 506 -18.70 4.40 1.02
N PHE A 507 -19.75 4.00 1.75
CA PHE A 507 -19.88 4.30 3.18
C PHE A 507 -18.75 3.66 3.99
N ARG A 508 -18.35 2.43 3.65
CA ARG A 508 -17.17 1.76 4.21
C ARG A 508 -15.91 2.61 4.02
N ALA A 509 -15.60 2.96 2.78
CA ALA A 509 -14.43 3.77 2.44
C ALA A 509 -14.43 5.11 3.20
N GLN A 510 -15.54 5.86 3.17
CA GLN A 510 -15.67 7.14 3.87
C GLN A 510 -15.51 7.01 5.39
N TYR A 511 -16.03 5.94 5.99
CA TYR A 511 -15.89 5.70 7.43
C TYR A 511 -14.46 5.30 7.81
N ASP A 512 -13.78 4.48 7.00
CA ASP A 512 -12.37 4.13 7.20
C ASP A 512 -11.45 5.37 7.09
N LEU A 513 -11.74 6.29 6.16
CA LEU A 513 -11.05 7.59 6.08
C LEU A 513 -11.33 8.48 7.31
N GLN A 514 -12.60 8.58 7.74
CA GLN A 514 -12.99 9.35 8.92
C GLN A 514 -12.36 8.81 10.21
N ARG A 515 -12.28 7.49 10.37
CA ARG A 515 -11.71 6.80 11.54
C ARG A 515 -10.22 7.06 11.72
N ASN A 516 -9.51 7.30 10.63
CA ASN A 516 -8.09 7.66 10.60
C ASN A 516 -7.85 9.19 10.60
N ASN A 517 -8.87 9.99 10.94
CA ASN A 517 -8.80 11.46 11.02
C ASN A 517 -8.37 12.14 9.70
N ILE A 518 -8.54 11.49 8.55
CA ILE A 518 -8.12 12.04 7.27
C ILE A 518 -9.07 13.18 6.88
N ALA A 519 -8.51 14.37 6.65
CA ALA A 519 -9.25 15.57 6.30
C ALA A 519 -10.02 15.42 4.96
N LYS A 520 -11.25 15.90 4.90
CA LYS A 520 -12.19 15.64 3.79
C LYS A 520 -11.71 16.17 2.44
N GLU A 521 -10.91 17.23 2.42
CA GLU A 521 -10.31 17.80 1.22
C GLU A 521 -9.30 16.86 0.52
N LYS A 522 -8.74 15.89 1.25
CA LYS A 522 -7.91 14.81 0.69
C LYS A 522 -8.74 13.69 0.05
N TRP A 523 -10.03 13.57 0.37
CA TRP A 523 -10.85 12.44 -0.06
C TRP A 523 -11.14 12.51 -1.57
N PRO A 524 -11.23 11.35 -2.26
CA PRO A 524 -11.71 11.31 -3.63
C PRO A 524 -13.21 11.61 -3.70
N LYS A 525 -13.71 11.80 -4.93
CA LYS A 525 -15.14 11.71 -5.21
C LYS A 525 -15.59 10.25 -5.11
N PHE A 526 -16.85 10.05 -4.75
CA PHE A 526 -17.48 8.75 -4.73
C PHE A 526 -18.75 8.80 -5.59
N ASN A 527 -18.94 7.81 -6.46
CA ASN A 527 -20.09 7.69 -7.34
C ASN A 527 -20.85 6.38 -7.06
N GLU A 528 -22.13 6.50 -6.72
CA GLU A 528 -22.95 5.38 -6.27
C GLU A 528 -23.51 4.58 -7.46
N LEU A 529 -23.13 3.30 -7.56
CA LEU A 529 -23.67 2.36 -8.53
C LEU A 529 -24.97 1.74 -8.03
N LYS A 530 -25.98 1.62 -8.93
CA LYS A 530 -27.32 1.07 -8.64
C LYS A 530 -27.80 0.23 -9.81
N GLY A 531 -28.24 -1.01 -9.54
CA GLY A 531 -28.71 -1.93 -10.57
C GLY A 531 -27.68 -2.12 -11.68
N ASN A 532 -28.15 -2.11 -12.92
CA ASN A 532 -27.31 -2.20 -14.12
C ASN A 532 -27.18 -0.84 -14.80
N GLY A 533 -26.02 -0.57 -15.38
CA GLY A 533 -25.79 0.66 -16.14
C GLY A 533 -24.41 0.74 -16.76
N TRP A 534 -24.05 1.93 -17.23
CA TRP A 534 -22.78 2.22 -17.89
C TRP A 534 -22.07 3.44 -17.29
N VAL A 535 -20.74 3.45 -17.37
CA VAL A 535 -19.87 4.60 -17.08
C VAL A 535 -18.94 4.82 -18.27
N HIS A 536 -18.86 6.05 -18.78
CA HIS A 536 -18.10 6.38 -19.99
C HIS A 536 -16.89 7.24 -19.65
N ILE A 537 -15.70 6.81 -20.08
CA ILE A 537 -14.42 7.43 -19.78
C ILE A 537 -13.85 8.03 -21.05
N ARG A 538 -13.71 9.36 -21.08
CA ARG A 538 -13.12 10.12 -22.19
C ARG A 538 -11.66 10.46 -21.91
N ASN A 539 -10.85 10.58 -22.96
CA ASN A 539 -9.49 11.05 -22.88
C ASN A 539 -9.45 12.52 -22.39
N LYS A 540 -8.76 12.80 -21.29
CA LYS A 540 -8.69 14.17 -20.74
C LYS A 540 -8.01 15.21 -21.63
N HIS A 541 -7.30 14.80 -22.69
CA HIS A 541 -6.60 15.69 -23.64
C HIS A 541 -7.31 15.81 -24.98
N THR A 542 -7.77 14.70 -25.56
CA THR A 542 -8.44 14.70 -26.88
C THR A 542 -9.97 14.78 -26.79
N ASN A 543 -10.55 14.58 -25.60
CA ASN A 543 -11.99 14.42 -25.33
C ASN A 543 -12.65 13.22 -26.03
N GLU A 544 -11.90 12.38 -26.74
CA GLU A 544 -12.40 11.17 -27.41
C GLU A 544 -12.84 10.11 -26.38
N LEU A 545 -13.83 9.28 -26.73
CA LEU A 545 -14.24 8.16 -25.88
C LEU A 545 -13.13 7.08 -25.87
N CYS A 546 -12.61 6.74 -24.68
CA CYS A 546 -11.55 5.75 -24.50
C CYS A 546 -12.10 4.40 -24.00
N PHE A 547 -13.05 4.45 -23.05
CA PHE A 547 -13.67 3.26 -22.47
C PHE A 547 -15.16 3.47 -22.15
N SER A 548 -15.90 2.37 -22.14
CA SER A 548 -17.23 2.25 -21.53
C SER A 548 -17.20 1.05 -20.60
N VAL A 549 -17.66 1.23 -19.37
CA VAL A 549 -17.71 0.19 -18.34
C VAL A 549 -19.17 -0.09 -18.04
N SER A 550 -19.70 -1.24 -18.49
CA SER A 550 -20.97 -1.75 -17.97
C SER A 550 -20.74 -2.24 -16.55
N TYR A 551 -21.77 -2.16 -15.72
CA TYR A 551 -21.75 -2.71 -14.37
C TYR A 551 -23.08 -3.38 -14.03
N SER A 552 -23.00 -4.33 -13.10
CA SER A 552 -24.15 -4.88 -12.39
C SER A 552 -23.82 -4.84 -10.89
N ALA A 553 -24.59 -4.04 -10.14
CA ALA A 553 -24.21 -3.58 -8.81
C ALA A 553 -24.70 -4.50 -7.68
N GLY A 554 -23.78 -5.24 -7.05
CA GLY A 554 -24.06 -6.13 -5.92
C GLY A 554 -24.66 -7.49 -6.28
N THR A 555 -24.51 -7.92 -7.53
CA THR A 555 -25.19 -9.04 -8.19
C THR A 555 -24.25 -10.16 -8.65
N VAL A 556 -22.98 -10.13 -8.23
CA VAL A 556 -22.07 -11.29 -8.35
C VAL A 556 -22.02 -11.97 -6.97
N PRO A 557 -22.38 -13.26 -6.86
CA PRO A 557 -22.41 -13.94 -5.56
C PRO A 557 -21.01 -14.09 -4.96
N HIS A 558 -20.84 -13.67 -3.71
CA HIS A 558 -19.59 -13.74 -2.96
C HIS A 558 -19.85 -13.50 -1.47
N THR A 559 -18.85 -13.66 -0.60
CA THR A 559 -18.97 -13.37 0.84
C THR A 559 -19.26 -11.90 1.20
N ALA A 560 -19.08 -10.98 0.25
CA ALA A 560 -19.51 -9.59 0.28
C ALA A 560 -20.33 -9.28 -0.98
N ARG A 561 -21.12 -8.20 -0.96
CA ARG A 561 -21.82 -7.75 -2.18
C ARG A 561 -20.81 -7.28 -3.25
N THR A 562 -20.68 -8.06 -4.32
CA THR A 562 -19.72 -7.84 -5.41
C THR A 562 -20.40 -7.29 -6.67
N ASN A 563 -19.74 -6.31 -7.30
CA ASN A 563 -20.13 -5.74 -8.59
C ASN A 563 -19.39 -6.44 -9.73
N GLY A 564 -20.11 -6.86 -10.76
CA GLY A 564 -19.51 -7.26 -12.03
C GLY A 564 -19.25 -6.04 -12.92
N PHE A 565 -18.17 -6.08 -13.72
CA PHE A 565 -17.81 -5.02 -14.66
C PHE A 565 -17.51 -5.56 -16.07
N GLY A 566 -18.02 -4.90 -17.10
CA GLY A 566 -17.72 -5.17 -18.51
C GLY A 566 -17.03 -3.97 -19.15
N VAL A 567 -15.74 -4.07 -19.46
CA VAL A 567 -14.93 -2.98 -20.01
C VAL A 567 -14.82 -3.13 -21.53
N ILE A 568 -15.31 -2.13 -22.27
CA ILE A 568 -15.14 -1.98 -23.72
C ILE A 568 -14.18 -0.81 -23.97
N ALA A 569 -13.17 -1.00 -24.82
CA ALA A 569 -12.22 0.04 -25.21
C ALA A 569 -12.31 0.36 -26.71
N TYR A 570 -12.06 1.63 -27.07
CA TYR A 570 -12.33 2.17 -28.41
C TYR A 570 -11.03 2.52 -29.17
N ASN A 571 -11.03 2.30 -30.47
CA ASN A 571 -10.04 2.84 -31.41
C ASN A 571 -10.77 3.58 -32.55
N GLY A 572 -11.10 4.85 -32.30
CA GLY A 572 -12.06 5.58 -33.14
C GLY A 572 -13.44 4.91 -33.09
N ASN A 573 -14.05 4.69 -34.25
CA ASN A 573 -15.34 4.00 -34.38
C ASN A 573 -15.23 2.46 -34.35
N LYS A 574 -14.08 1.87 -33.98
CA LYS A 574 -13.93 0.41 -33.85
C LYS A 574 -13.73 -0.01 -32.40
N MET A 575 -14.30 -1.16 -32.05
CA MET A 575 -14.00 -1.81 -30.77
C MET A 575 -12.57 -2.36 -30.81
N ALA A 576 -11.73 -1.91 -29.87
CA ALA A 576 -10.34 -2.35 -29.74
C ALA A 576 -10.22 -3.59 -28.84
N PHE A 577 -11.08 -3.71 -27.83
CA PHE A 577 -11.00 -4.70 -26.76
C PHE A 577 -12.33 -4.75 -26.00
N ALA A 578 -12.69 -5.94 -25.50
CA ALA A 578 -13.83 -6.14 -24.61
C ALA A 578 -13.53 -7.24 -23.58
N THR A 579 -13.60 -6.93 -22.28
CA THR A 579 -13.47 -7.90 -21.19
C THR A 579 -14.59 -7.80 -20.16
N MET A 580 -14.95 -8.93 -19.56
CA MET A 580 -15.84 -9.00 -18.40
C MET A 580 -15.03 -9.51 -17.21
N LYS A 581 -15.13 -8.80 -16.09
CA LYS A 581 -14.45 -9.07 -14.83
C LYS A 581 -15.49 -9.20 -13.73
N LEU A 582 -15.49 -10.35 -13.06
CA LEU A 582 -16.48 -10.67 -12.03
C LEU A 582 -16.03 -10.26 -10.62
N GLY A 583 -14.73 -9.99 -10.43
CA GLY A 583 -14.12 -9.95 -9.10
C GLY A 583 -14.15 -11.32 -8.44
N ASP A 584 -14.00 -11.36 -7.12
CA ASP A 584 -14.18 -12.58 -6.33
C ASP A 584 -15.62 -13.08 -6.44
N ASN A 585 -15.78 -14.36 -6.76
CA ASN A 585 -17.09 -14.90 -7.11
C ASN A 585 -17.25 -16.38 -6.73
N ARG A 586 -18.50 -16.76 -6.45
CA ARG A 586 -19.01 -18.14 -6.44
C ARG A 586 -20.33 -18.18 -7.23
N TYR A 587 -20.84 -19.37 -7.54
CA TYR A 587 -22.18 -19.52 -8.13
C TYR A 587 -23.08 -20.39 -7.26
N GLY A 588 -22.58 -21.51 -6.73
CA GLY A 588 -23.33 -22.43 -5.91
C GLY A 588 -24.40 -23.23 -6.69
N ARG A 589 -24.56 -24.50 -6.33
CA ARG A 589 -25.53 -25.37 -7.02
C ARG A 589 -26.98 -24.86 -6.94
N HIS A 590 -27.34 -24.30 -5.78
CA HIS A 590 -28.70 -23.88 -5.46
C HIS A 590 -29.20 -22.68 -6.29
N ILE A 591 -28.30 -21.85 -6.82
CA ILE A 591 -28.67 -20.75 -7.73
C ILE A 591 -29.13 -21.30 -9.09
N LEU A 592 -28.55 -22.41 -9.58
CA LEU A 592 -29.01 -23.07 -10.82
C LEU A 592 -30.35 -23.79 -10.65
N GLU A 593 -30.57 -24.42 -9.50
CA GLU A 593 -31.74 -25.26 -9.26
C GLU A 593 -32.99 -24.47 -8.85
N GLY A 594 -32.82 -23.20 -8.45
CA GLY A 594 -33.87 -22.29 -8.01
C GLY A 594 -34.32 -22.57 -6.57
N HIS A 595 -34.24 -21.54 -5.70
CA HIS A 595 -34.64 -21.66 -4.29
C HIS A 595 -36.03 -21.08 -4.01
N LYS A 596 -36.67 -21.61 -2.95
CA LYS A 596 -38.04 -21.24 -2.53
C LYS A 596 -38.08 -20.31 -1.32
N SER A 597 -36.93 -20.06 -0.69
CA SER A 597 -36.76 -19.16 0.44
C SER A 597 -36.18 -17.82 -0.03
N PRO A 598 -36.27 -16.73 0.75
CA PRO A 598 -35.59 -15.48 0.45
C PRO A 598 -34.09 -15.73 0.24
N ILE A 599 -33.59 -15.31 -0.92
CA ILE A 599 -32.18 -15.51 -1.30
C ILE A 599 -31.31 -14.60 -0.41
N PRO A 600 -30.26 -15.13 0.25
CA PRO A 600 -29.26 -14.30 0.96
C PRO A 600 -28.71 -13.21 0.03
N ALA A 601 -28.42 -12.01 0.55
CA ALA A 601 -27.87 -10.90 -0.25
C ALA A 601 -26.59 -11.28 -1.02
N ALA A 602 -25.85 -12.23 -0.47
CA ALA A 602 -24.60 -12.77 -0.98
C ALA A 602 -24.75 -13.84 -2.09
N ASP A 603 -25.97 -14.35 -2.29
CA ASP A 603 -26.32 -15.41 -3.23
C ASP A 603 -27.25 -14.89 -4.35
N VAL A 604 -27.34 -13.57 -4.53
CA VAL A 604 -28.06 -12.93 -5.65
C VAL A 604 -27.17 -12.92 -6.89
N VAL A 605 -27.69 -13.38 -8.03
CA VAL A 605 -26.99 -13.36 -9.32
C VAL A 605 -27.81 -12.64 -10.40
N ASP A 606 -27.16 -11.79 -11.20
CA ASP A 606 -27.74 -11.25 -12.43
C ASP A 606 -27.31 -12.08 -13.65
N ASN A 607 -28.11 -13.09 -13.98
CA ASN A 607 -27.89 -13.93 -15.16
C ASN A 607 -28.18 -13.20 -16.48
N GLU A 608 -28.96 -12.12 -16.49
CA GLU A 608 -29.25 -11.35 -17.70
C GLU A 608 -27.99 -10.57 -18.10
N TRP A 609 -27.40 -9.83 -17.15
CA TRP A 609 -26.12 -9.13 -17.34
C TRP A 609 -24.96 -10.08 -17.65
N LEU A 610 -24.85 -11.22 -16.96
CA LEU A 610 -23.81 -12.23 -17.27
C LEU A 610 -23.96 -12.83 -18.68
N SER A 611 -25.17 -12.87 -19.24
CA SER A 611 -25.42 -13.35 -20.61
C SER A 611 -25.25 -12.27 -21.69
N GLN A 612 -25.17 -11.00 -21.28
CA GLN A 612 -25.05 -9.84 -22.16
C GLN A 612 -23.81 -9.98 -23.06
N LYS A 613 -23.92 -9.57 -24.32
CA LYS A 613 -22.80 -9.51 -25.28
C LYS A 613 -22.28 -8.07 -25.42
N PRO A 614 -21.02 -7.86 -25.88
CA PRO A 614 -20.49 -6.53 -26.12
C PRO A 614 -21.40 -5.66 -26.99
N GLU A 615 -22.19 -6.26 -27.90
CA GLU A 615 -23.21 -5.64 -28.75
C GLU A 615 -24.18 -4.71 -28.02
N ALA A 616 -24.48 -4.96 -26.74
CA ALA A 616 -25.40 -4.12 -25.96
C ALA A 616 -24.90 -2.66 -25.77
N ILE A 617 -23.61 -2.39 -26.04
CA ILE A 617 -23.10 -1.02 -26.11
C ILE A 617 -23.75 -0.20 -27.23
N LEU A 618 -24.25 -0.83 -28.29
CA LEU A 618 -24.85 -0.14 -29.44
C LEU A 618 -26.19 0.51 -29.06
N GLU A 619 -26.97 -0.14 -28.19
CA GLU A 619 -28.21 0.42 -27.66
C GLU A 619 -27.93 1.61 -26.73
N GLU A 620 -26.92 1.50 -25.86
CA GLU A 620 -26.49 2.62 -25.02
C GLU A 620 -25.91 3.77 -25.83
N GLN A 621 -25.07 3.51 -26.85
CA GLN A 621 -24.57 4.55 -27.74
C GLN A 621 -25.69 5.23 -28.53
N GLN A 622 -26.76 4.51 -28.91
CA GLN A 622 -27.94 5.13 -29.52
C GLN A 622 -28.64 6.08 -28.53
N ARG A 623 -28.79 5.69 -27.26
CA ARG A 623 -29.29 6.58 -26.18
C ARG A 623 -28.39 7.81 -26.00
N MET A 624 -27.07 7.62 -25.97
CA MET A 624 -26.09 8.70 -25.85
C MET A 624 -26.15 9.67 -27.03
N LEU A 625 -26.33 9.17 -28.27
CA LEU A 625 -26.48 9.99 -29.47
C LEU A 625 -27.75 10.85 -29.39
N GLU A 626 -28.87 10.25 -29.00
CA GLU A 626 -30.15 10.95 -28.82
C GLU A 626 -30.10 12.01 -27.69
N ALA A 627 -29.31 11.75 -26.66
CA ALA A 627 -29.03 12.71 -25.58
C ALA A 627 -27.99 13.79 -25.96
N GLY A 628 -27.28 13.64 -27.07
CA GLY A 628 -26.18 14.53 -27.49
C GLY A 628 -24.88 14.35 -26.69
N GLU A 629 -24.70 13.21 -26.03
CA GLU A 629 -23.50 12.84 -25.26
C GLU A 629 -22.36 12.34 -26.16
N ILE A 630 -22.69 11.84 -27.35
CA ILE A 630 -21.76 11.46 -28.44
C ILE A 630 -22.27 11.98 -29.79
N THR A 631 -21.40 11.96 -30.79
CA THR A 631 -21.72 12.21 -32.20
C THR A 631 -21.85 10.90 -32.99
N GLN A 632 -22.45 10.97 -34.19
CA GLN A 632 -22.56 9.83 -35.12
C GLN A 632 -21.19 9.27 -35.53
N GLU A 633 -20.13 10.09 -35.53
CA GLU A 633 -18.76 9.69 -35.86
C GLU A 633 -18.04 8.96 -34.71
N GLU A 634 -18.54 9.10 -33.47
CA GLU A 634 -18.05 8.40 -32.27
C GLU A 634 -18.77 7.08 -31.97
N MET A 635 -19.90 6.82 -32.64
CA MET A 635 -20.57 5.51 -32.54
C MET A 635 -19.67 4.40 -33.07
N LEU A 636 -19.74 3.23 -32.43
CA LEU A 636 -19.10 2.04 -32.97
C LEU A 636 -19.76 1.63 -34.29
N ASP A 637 -18.90 1.27 -35.24
CA ASP A 637 -19.29 0.49 -36.40
C ASP A 637 -19.87 -0.85 -35.92
N PRO A 638 -21.16 -1.16 -36.20
CA PRO A 638 -21.77 -2.41 -35.77
C PRO A 638 -21.00 -3.65 -36.26
N GLU A 639 -20.35 -3.60 -37.42
CA GLU A 639 -19.51 -4.71 -37.93
C GLU A 639 -18.28 -4.97 -37.05
N SER A 640 -17.86 -4.01 -36.21
CA SER A 640 -16.76 -4.19 -35.26
C SER A 640 -17.16 -4.89 -33.95
N VAL A 641 -18.47 -5.03 -33.69
CA VAL A 641 -19.02 -5.54 -32.40
C VAL A 641 -19.92 -6.77 -32.59
N ILE A 642 -20.75 -6.81 -33.63
CA ILE A 642 -21.71 -7.90 -33.86
C ILE A 642 -20.98 -9.23 -34.05
N GLY A 643 -21.37 -10.26 -33.30
CA GLY A 643 -20.74 -11.57 -33.31
C GLY A 643 -19.49 -11.69 -32.42
N ARG A 644 -19.10 -10.64 -31.69
CA ARG A 644 -18.01 -10.69 -30.70
C ARG A 644 -18.52 -11.16 -29.34
N SER A 645 -17.64 -11.80 -28.57
CA SER A 645 -17.88 -12.13 -27.16
C SER A 645 -16.80 -11.55 -26.24
N TRP A 646 -17.04 -11.61 -24.93
CA TRP A 646 -16.10 -11.09 -23.93
C TRP A 646 -14.84 -11.94 -23.81
N ILE A 647 -13.73 -11.29 -23.43
CA ILE A 647 -12.63 -11.95 -22.71
C ILE A 647 -13.04 -12.02 -21.23
N LEU A 648 -13.07 -13.20 -20.61
CA LEU A 648 -13.51 -13.35 -19.22
C LEU A 648 -12.32 -13.40 -18.25
N GLU A 649 -12.29 -12.52 -17.25
CA GLU A 649 -11.40 -12.57 -16.09
C GLU A 649 -12.13 -13.25 -14.92
N ILE A 650 -11.63 -14.40 -14.45
CA ILE A 650 -12.27 -15.21 -13.42
C ILE A 650 -11.37 -15.49 -12.22
N ASP A 651 -11.96 -15.42 -11.02
CA ASP A 651 -11.36 -15.84 -9.74
C ASP A 651 -10.88 -17.30 -9.80
N GLY A 652 -9.61 -17.50 -9.48
CA GLY A 652 -8.93 -18.80 -9.46
C GLY A 652 -8.80 -19.44 -8.08
N THR A 653 -9.16 -18.77 -6.99
CA THR A 653 -8.73 -19.08 -5.61
C THR A 653 -9.01 -20.53 -5.19
N ASN A 654 -10.20 -21.04 -5.51
CA ASN A 654 -10.66 -22.39 -5.13
C ASN A 654 -10.76 -23.35 -6.32
N TYR A 655 -10.20 -23.02 -7.50
CA TYR A 655 -10.50 -23.74 -8.75
C TYR A 655 -10.21 -25.26 -8.69
N ARG A 656 -9.17 -25.69 -7.96
CA ARG A 656 -8.85 -27.13 -7.81
C ARG A 656 -9.85 -27.91 -6.97
N LYS A 657 -10.74 -27.25 -6.22
CA LYS A 657 -11.79 -27.93 -5.45
C LYS A 657 -12.85 -28.50 -6.41
N PRO A 658 -13.24 -29.78 -6.25
CA PRO A 658 -14.27 -30.39 -7.09
C PRO A 658 -15.68 -29.93 -6.71
N GLY A 659 -16.62 -30.12 -7.62
CA GLY A 659 -18.03 -29.82 -7.40
C GLY A 659 -18.35 -28.33 -7.47
N PHE A 660 -19.46 -27.95 -6.84
CA PHE A 660 -19.84 -26.56 -6.59
C PHE A 660 -19.40 -26.15 -5.18
N ALA A 661 -19.13 -24.86 -4.99
CA ALA A 661 -19.00 -24.27 -3.67
C ALA A 661 -20.31 -24.43 -2.85
N ARG A 662 -20.15 -24.55 -1.53
CA ARG A 662 -21.26 -24.53 -0.56
C ARG A 662 -21.81 -23.12 -0.38
N THR A 663 -23.04 -23.01 0.10
CA THR A 663 -23.79 -21.75 0.25
C THR A 663 -23.94 -21.31 1.72
N GLU A 664 -24.40 -20.08 1.98
CA GLU A 664 -24.73 -19.69 3.36
C GLU A 664 -25.88 -20.52 3.93
N LEU A 665 -26.79 -21.01 3.07
CA LEU A 665 -27.93 -21.84 3.48
C LEU A 665 -27.47 -23.19 4.02
N ASP A 666 -26.52 -23.86 3.36
CA ASP A 666 -25.91 -25.11 3.86
C ASP A 666 -25.34 -24.88 5.29
N ALA A 667 -24.61 -23.78 5.49
CA ALA A 667 -23.99 -23.46 6.77
C ALA A 667 -25.01 -23.07 7.85
N GLU A 668 -26.06 -22.34 7.48
CA GLU A 668 -27.14 -21.94 8.38
C GLU A 668 -27.87 -23.14 8.97
N GLU A 669 -28.22 -24.12 8.14
CA GLU A 669 -28.93 -25.32 8.59
C GLU A 669 -28.08 -26.14 9.57
N ASN A 670 -26.81 -26.33 9.26
CA ASN A 670 -25.88 -27.07 10.11
C ASN A 670 -25.65 -26.39 11.47
N GLU A 671 -25.50 -25.07 11.50
CA GLU A 671 -25.36 -24.33 12.77
C GLU A 671 -26.64 -24.31 13.60
N VAL A 672 -27.82 -24.22 12.97
CA VAL A 672 -29.11 -24.34 13.65
C VAL A 672 -29.25 -25.72 14.30
N LEU A 673 -28.87 -26.79 13.59
CA LEU A 673 -28.89 -28.17 14.12
C LEU A 673 -27.93 -28.34 15.31
N ILE A 674 -26.68 -27.84 15.20
CA ILE A 674 -25.70 -27.86 16.29
C ILE A 674 -26.25 -27.12 17.52
N LYS A 675 -26.75 -25.89 17.35
CA LYS A 675 -27.27 -25.08 18.47
C LYS A 675 -28.48 -25.72 19.15
N ASN A 676 -29.48 -26.15 18.39
CA ASN A 676 -30.75 -26.62 18.94
C ASN A 676 -30.66 -28.05 19.51
N THR A 677 -29.77 -28.90 18.96
CA THR A 677 -29.72 -30.34 19.32
C THR A 677 -28.65 -30.67 20.34
N LEU A 678 -27.47 -30.03 20.26
CA LEU A 678 -26.31 -30.33 21.11
C LEU A 678 -26.12 -29.31 22.24
N HIS A 679 -26.56 -28.06 22.04
CA HIS A 679 -26.32 -26.95 22.96
C HIS A 679 -27.53 -26.02 23.21
N PRO A 680 -28.76 -26.54 23.44
CA PRO A 680 -29.94 -25.70 23.60
C PRO A 680 -29.85 -24.73 24.79
N ASP A 681 -29.18 -25.11 25.87
CA ASP A 681 -29.07 -24.38 27.14
C ASP A 681 -27.81 -23.49 27.28
N LYS A 682 -26.92 -23.51 26.27
CA LYS A 682 -25.64 -22.78 26.27
C LYS A 682 -25.64 -21.60 25.30
N ALA A 683 -24.85 -20.58 25.62
CA ALA A 683 -24.57 -19.49 24.69
C ALA A 683 -23.65 -19.96 23.55
N ALA A 684 -23.77 -19.34 22.38
CA ALA A 684 -22.91 -19.56 21.23
C ALA A 684 -21.90 -18.40 21.08
N MET A 685 -20.61 -18.71 21.15
CA MET A 685 -19.51 -17.77 20.89
C MET A 685 -19.00 -18.01 19.46
N VAL A 686 -19.23 -17.06 18.55
CA VAL A 686 -18.99 -17.27 17.13
C VAL A 686 -17.87 -16.36 16.64
N SER A 687 -16.69 -16.92 16.41
CA SER A 687 -15.60 -16.19 15.79
C SER A 687 -15.81 -16.12 14.29
N MET A 688 -15.85 -14.90 13.75
CA MET A 688 -16.19 -14.63 12.35
C MET A 688 -15.36 -13.45 11.80
N MET A 689 -15.23 -13.38 10.47
CA MET A 689 -14.60 -12.24 9.81
C MET A 689 -15.50 -11.00 9.85
N SER A 690 -14.92 -9.80 9.89
CA SER A 690 -15.65 -8.53 9.93
C SER A 690 -16.01 -7.92 8.57
N THR A 691 -15.70 -8.60 7.48
CA THR A 691 -15.94 -8.15 6.10
C THR A 691 -16.86 -9.11 5.32
N THR A 692 -17.15 -10.29 5.87
CA THR A 692 -18.11 -11.25 5.32
C THR A 692 -19.55 -10.81 5.61
N ASP A 693 -20.14 -10.05 4.68
CA ASP A 693 -21.55 -9.67 4.72
C ASP A 693 -22.47 -10.88 4.79
N ALA A 694 -22.16 -11.90 3.97
CA ALA A 694 -22.88 -13.16 3.86
C ALA A 694 -22.94 -13.87 5.22
N GLY A 695 -21.78 -14.00 5.86
CA GLY A 695 -21.66 -14.55 7.20
C GLY A 695 -22.44 -13.73 8.22
N PHE A 696 -22.35 -12.40 8.20
CA PHE A 696 -23.11 -11.56 9.14
C PHE A 696 -24.62 -11.68 8.97
N GLU A 697 -25.14 -11.73 7.73
CA GLU A 697 -26.55 -11.98 7.46
C GLU A 697 -26.98 -13.37 7.93
N ARG A 698 -26.18 -14.41 7.62
CA ARG A 698 -26.40 -15.79 8.08
C ARG A 698 -26.47 -15.86 9.60
N GLU A 699 -25.54 -15.23 10.31
CA GLU A 699 -25.50 -15.20 11.78
C GLU A 699 -26.77 -14.60 12.39
N LEU A 700 -27.35 -13.58 11.76
CA LEU A 700 -28.66 -13.02 12.15
C LEU A 700 -29.80 -14.01 11.89
N ARG A 701 -29.81 -14.71 10.75
CA ARG A 701 -30.84 -15.72 10.42
C ARG A 701 -30.73 -16.96 11.32
N VAL A 702 -29.53 -17.45 11.62
CA VAL A 702 -29.30 -18.50 12.64
C VAL A 702 -29.79 -18.02 14.00
N ALA A 703 -29.54 -16.76 14.38
CA ALA A 703 -30.05 -16.21 15.62
C ALA A 703 -31.59 -16.22 15.64
N VAL A 704 -32.28 -15.81 14.57
CA VAL A 704 -33.75 -15.88 14.46
C VAL A 704 -34.26 -17.34 14.52
N ARG A 705 -33.71 -18.25 13.72
CA ARG A 705 -34.12 -19.68 13.66
C ARG A 705 -33.87 -20.46 14.95
N THR A 706 -32.92 -20.02 15.77
CA THR A 706 -32.63 -20.57 17.11
C THR A 706 -33.29 -19.78 18.24
N ASN A 707 -34.07 -18.74 17.92
CA ASN A 707 -34.61 -17.74 18.85
C ASN A 707 -33.54 -17.09 19.76
N SER A 708 -32.29 -17.05 19.32
CA SER A 708 -31.18 -16.44 20.04
C SER A 708 -31.15 -14.91 19.87
N HIS A 709 -30.81 -14.20 20.93
CA HIS A 709 -30.41 -12.79 20.95
C HIS A 709 -28.97 -12.65 20.44
N PHE A 710 -28.75 -11.72 19.52
CA PHE A 710 -27.47 -11.53 18.84
C PHE A 710 -26.72 -10.30 19.36
N SER A 711 -25.41 -10.43 19.49
CA SER A 711 -24.54 -9.35 19.95
C SER A 711 -23.16 -9.44 19.31
N LEU A 712 -22.39 -8.35 19.38
CA LEU A 712 -21.06 -8.25 18.77
C LEU A 712 -20.01 -7.84 19.80
N ALA A 713 -18.84 -8.47 19.73
CA ALA A 713 -17.69 -8.15 20.54
C ALA A 713 -16.38 -8.19 19.73
N GLY A 714 -15.83 -7.00 19.47
CA GLY A 714 -14.61 -6.78 18.70
C GLY A 714 -14.78 -5.56 17.80
N ALA A 715 -13.80 -4.65 17.80
CA ALA A 715 -13.96 -3.33 17.17
C ALA A 715 -14.32 -3.40 15.68
N ASN A 716 -13.82 -4.39 14.94
CA ASN A 716 -14.10 -4.53 13.52
C ASN A 716 -15.50 -5.12 13.24
N LEU A 717 -16.03 -5.97 14.13
CA LEU A 717 -17.41 -6.46 14.01
C LEU A 717 -18.43 -5.42 14.48
N GLU A 718 -18.14 -4.71 15.57
CA GLU A 718 -18.93 -3.55 16.01
C GLU A 718 -18.99 -2.47 14.91
N TYR A 719 -17.89 -2.30 14.17
CA TYR A 719 -17.82 -1.47 12.97
C TYR A 719 -18.70 -2.02 11.83
N ALA A 720 -18.58 -3.30 11.46
CA ALA A 720 -19.44 -3.93 10.45
C ALA A 720 -20.94 -3.78 10.79
N GLY A 721 -21.31 -4.07 12.04
CA GLY A 721 -22.67 -3.88 12.54
C GLY A 721 -23.12 -2.42 12.65
N THR A 722 -22.21 -1.44 12.53
CA THR A 722 -22.51 -0.01 12.40
C THR A 722 -22.77 0.36 10.93
N ILE A 723 -22.04 -0.23 9.98
CA ILE A 723 -22.28 -0.05 8.53
C ILE A 723 -23.62 -0.65 8.14
N MET A 724 -23.93 -1.87 8.58
CA MET A 724 -25.26 -2.49 8.39
C MET A 724 -26.39 -1.70 9.07
N ASN A 725 -26.05 -0.78 9.99
CA ASN A 725 -26.94 0.20 10.63
C ASN A 725 -26.88 1.59 9.93
N LYS A 726 -26.34 1.63 8.70
CA LYS A 726 -26.24 2.79 7.79
C LYS A 726 -26.46 2.47 6.32
N THR A 727 -26.50 1.18 5.96
CA THR A 727 -26.66 0.70 4.59
C THR A 727 -27.69 -0.42 4.47
N GLY A 728 -28.39 -0.77 5.56
CA GLY A 728 -29.14 -2.03 5.68
C GLY A 728 -28.29 -3.31 5.66
N VAL A 729 -28.89 -4.41 6.11
CA VAL A 729 -28.32 -5.77 6.01
C VAL A 729 -28.58 -6.35 4.61
N ASN A 730 -29.85 -6.37 4.20
CA ASN A 730 -30.29 -6.78 2.87
C ASN A 730 -31.36 -5.81 2.35
N ALA A 731 -30.91 -4.81 1.57
CA ALA A 731 -31.73 -3.68 1.14
C ALA A 731 -32.78 -4.02 0.07
N GLU A 732 -32.72 -5.21 -0.53
CA GLU A 732 -33.71 -5.68 -1.51
C GLU A 732 -34.95 -6.29 -0.83
N LEU A 733 -34.79 -6.75 0.42
CA LEU A 733 -35.86 -7.42 1.18
C LEU A 733 -36.47 -6.52 2.25
N VAL A 734 -35.74 -5.49 2.72
CA VAL A 734 -36.18 -4.58 3.79
C VAL A 734 -35.85 -3.14 3.44
N ASP A 735 -36.88 -2.29 3.33
CA ASP A 735 -36.73 -0.85 3.09
C ASP A 735 -36.04 -0.17 4.30
N ILE A 736 -34.99 0.59 4.01
CA ILE A 736 -34.13 1.28 4.98
C ILE A 736 -34.82 2.50 5.62
N SER A 737 -35.88 3.03 5.00
CA SER A 737 -36.46 4.34 5.34
C SER A 737 -37.23 4.41 6.67
N GLU A 738 -37.66 3.29 7.26
CA GLU A 738 -38.64 3.32 8.38
C GLU A 738 -38.14 2.82 9.76
N THR A 739 -37.08 2.01 9.83
CA THR A 739 -36.67 1.31 11.08
C THR A 739 -35.16 1.13 11.26
N LYS A 740 -34.74 0.78 12.49
CA LYS A 740 -33.31 0.65 12.87
C LYS A 740 -32.72 -0.62 12.27
N GLU A 741 -31.68 -0.47 11.46
CA GLU A 741 -31.53 -1.27 10.23
C GLU A 741 -31.02 -2.71 10.41
N VAL A 742 -30.48 -3.10 11.57
CA VAL A 742 -30.19 -4.54 11.88
C VAL A 742 -31.37 -5.24 12.58
N GLN A 743 -32.02 -4.60 13.56
CA GLN A 743 -33.17 -5.20 14.26
C GLN A 743 -34.36 -5.36 13.30
N ALA A 744 -34.57 -4.41 12.39
CA ALA A 744 -35.59 -4.49 11.35
C ALA A 744 -35.46 -5.74 10.47
N TYR A 745 -34.22 -6.09 10.09
CA TYR A 745 -33.94 -7.31 9.33
C TYR A 745 -34.25 -8.58 10.15
N MET A 746 -33.87 -8.62 11.43
CA MET A 746 -34.23 -9.75 12.31
C MET A 746 -35.74 -9.89 12.49
N ASP A 747 -36.47 -8.78 12.52
CA ASP A 747 -37.91 -8.75 12.68
C ASP A 747 -38.64 -9.23 11.40
N TRP A 748 -38.18 -8.78 10.23
CA TRP A 748 -38.61 -9.30 8.93
C TRP A 748 -38.33 -10.81 8.81
N ALA A 749 -37.12 -11.27 9.12
CA ALA A 749 -36.77 -12.69 9.04
C ALA A 749 -37.61 -13.55 10.01
N TYR A 750 -38.03 -13.01 11.16
CA TYR A 750 -38.96 -13.69 12.07
C TYR A 750 -40.39 -13.75 11.50
N ARG A 751 -40.85 -12.71 10.79
CA ARG A 751 -42.15 -12.74 10.09
C ARG A 751 -42.17 -13.81 9.02
N GLU A 752 -41.17 -13.85 8.14
CA GLU A 752 -41.04 -14.86 7.08
C GLU A 752 -41.03 -16.28 7.66
N LEU A 753 -40.20 -16.54 8.67
CA LEU A 753 -40.08 -17.85 9.32
C LEU A 753 -41.40 -18.36 9.93
N HIS A 754 -42.31 -17.45 10.29
CA HIS A 754 -43.57 -17.76 10.95
C HIS A 754 -44.83 -17.43 10.12
N ASN A 755 -44.67 -17.03 8.85
CA ASN A 755 -45.75 -16.59 7.97
C ASN A 755 -46.64 -15.49 8.59
N ILE A 756 -46.01 -14.51 9.25
CA ILE A 756 -46.70 -13.38 9.88
C ILE A 756 -46.98 -12.31 8.82
N ASP A 757 -48.20 -12.32 8.30
CA ASP A 757 -48.75 -11.30 7.42
C ASP A 757 -49.71 -10.41 8.23
N TYR A 758 -49.40 -9.10 8.30
CA TYR A 758 -50.25 -8.15 9.03
C TYR A 758 -51.47 -7.70 8.22
N ASP A 759 -51.36 -7.62 6.89
CA ASP A 759 -52.36 -7.05 5.99
C ASP A 759 -53.49 -8.05 5.68
N ASN A 760 -53.18 -9.35 5.61
CA ASN A 760 -54.17 -10.42 5.41
C ASN A 760 -54.79 -10.95 6.72
N SER A 761 -54.50 -10.33 7.87
CA SER A 761 -55.06 -10.77 9.15
C SER A 761 -56.50 -10.27 9.37
N HIS A 762 -57.25 -10.95 10.24
CA HIS A 762 -58.52 -10.45 10.77
C HIS A 762 -58.37 -9.54 12.02
N CYS A 763 -57.13 -9.15 12.36
CA CYS A 763 -56.80 -8.33 13.52
C CYS A 763 -56.55 -6.87 13.13
N ASN A 764 -57.16 -5.92 13.86
CA ASN A 764 -56.69 -4.54 13.83
C ASN A 764 -55.46 -4.38 14.76
N PHE A 765 -54.27 -4.52 14.19
CA PHE A 765 -53.02 -4.43 14.95
C PHE A 765 -52.77 -3.03 15.56
N GLU A 766 -53.21 -1.96 14.89
CA GLU A 766 -53.08 -0.59 15.42
C GLU A 766 -53.90 -0.41 16.70
N ASP A 767 -55.18 -0.80 16.70
CA ASP A 767 -56.05 -0.78 17.89
C ASP A 767 -55.45 -1.58 19.04
N ILE A 768 -54.85 -2.74 18.74
CA ILE A 768 -54.23 -3.61 19.75
C ILE A 768 -52.98 -2.95 20.35
N TYR A 769 -52.11 -2.37 19.51
CA TYR A 769 -50.93 -1.69 20.00
C TYR A 769 -51.26 -0.41 20.75
N ASP A 770 -52.24 0.38 20.31
CA ASP A 770 -52.70 1.55 21.05
C ASP A 770 -53.37 1.16 22.37
N GLY A 771 -54.10 0.04 22.43
CA GLY A 771 -54.57 -0.56 23.68
C GLY A 771 -53.42 -0.84 24.66
N TYR A 772 -52.38 -1.54 24.21
CA TYR A 772 -51.17 -1.83 25.00
C TYR A 772 -50.41 -0.56 25.42
N LYS A 773 -50.24 0.39 24.51
CA LYS A 773 -49.52 1.66 24.70
C LYS A 773 -50.23 2.58 25.70
N ASN A 774 -51.56 2.56 25.72
CA ASN A 774 -52.38 3.29 26.69
C ASN A 774 -52.29 2.72 28.13
N CYS A 775 -51.86 1.46 28.31
CA CYS A 775 -51.57 0.91 29.62
C CYS A 775 -50.29 1.54 30.23
N LYS A 776 -50.48 2.52 31.13
CA LYS A 776 -49.41 3.28 31.78
C LYS A 776 -48.62 2.53 32.85
N LYS A 777 -49.18 1.46 33.41
CA LYS A 777 -48.57 0.63 34.46
C LYS A 777 -48.23 -0.76 33.92
N ARG A 778 -47.24 -1.42 34.54
CA ARG A 778 -46.81 -2.78 34.15
C ARG A 778 -47.93 -3.79 34.34
N GLU A 779 -48.60 -3.77 35.49
CA GLU A 779 -49.69 -4.69 35.82
C GLU A 779 -50.84 -4.57 34.80
N SER A 780 -51.18 -3.33 34.41
CA SER A 780 -52.19 -3.08 33.36
C SER A 780 -51.79 -3.61 31.99
N ARG A 781 -50.49 -3.64 31.65
CA ARG A 781 -49.99 -4.28 30.42
C ARG A 781 -50.07 -5.79 30.53
N GLU A 782 -49.66 -6.37 31.65
CA GLU A 782 -49.74 -7.81 31.89
C GLU A 782 -51.19 -8.31 31.80
N ASP A 783 -52.15 -7.58 32.37
CA ASP A 783 -53.58 -7.91 32.28
C ASP A 783 -54.15 -7.71 30.87
N TYR A 784 -53.69 -6.69 30.13
CA TYR A 784 -54.05 -6.52 28.73
C TYR A 784 -53.56 -7.69 27.87
N ILE A 785 -52.30 -8.12 28.04
CA ILE A 785 -51.74 -9.28 27.33
C ILE A 785 -52.48 -10.58 27.70
N LYS A 786 -52.81 -10.80 28.98
CA LYS A 786 -53.68 -11.93 29.39
C LYS A 786 -55.02 -11.89 28.64
N SER A 787 -55.63 -10.71 28.48
CA SER A 787 -56.90 -10.57 27.76
C SER A 787 -56.79 -10.83 26.25
N LEU A 788 -55.64 -10.56 25.63
CA LEU A 788 -55.37 -10.95 24.24
C LEU A 788 -55.21 -12.46 24.11
N ILE A 789 -54.47 -13.10 25.02
CA ILE A 789 -54.33 -14.57 25.04
C ILE A 789 -55.69 -15.26 25.24
N ASP A 790 -56.55 -14.71 26.09
CA ASP A 790 -57.92 -15.22 26.29
C ASP A 790 -58.86 -14.96 25.10
N LYS A 791 -58.49 -14.07 24.17
CA LYS A 791 -59.28 -13.68 22.97
C LYS A 791 -58.85 -14.41 21.70
N HIS A 792 -57.55 -14.64 21.51
CA HIS A 792 -56.97 -15.23 20.30
C HIS A 792 -56.63 -16.71 20.57
N SER A 793 -57.54 -17.61 20.17
CA SER A 793 -57.41 -19.06 20.38
C SER A 793 -56.48 -19.76 19.40
N ASP A 794 -56.17 -19.13 18.26
CA ASP A 794 -55.15 -19.62 17.32
C ASP A 794 -53.75 -19.14 17.75
N GLU A 795 -52.78 -20.07 17.79
CA GLU A 795 -51.43 -19.77 18.28
C GLU A 795 -50.63 -18.89 17.32
N ASN A 796 -50.89 -18.97 16.01
CA ASN A 796 -50.21 -18.14 15.02
C ASN A 796 -50.80 -16.73 15.03
N GLU A 797 -52.12 -16.60 15.11
CA GLU A 797 -52.80 -15.30 15.30
C GLU A 797 -52.31 -14.60 16.58
N LEU A 798 -52.27 -15.32 17.70
CA LEU A 798 -51.73 -14.80 18.97
C LEU A 798 -50.24 -14.43 18.84
N ARG A 799 -49.43 -15.23 18.15
CA ARG A 799 -48.01 -14.94 17.89
C ARG A 799 -47.86 -13.65 17.09
N SER A 800 -48.61 -13.48 16.00
CA SER A 800 -48.62 -12.26 15.19
C SER A 800 -49.01 -11.03 16.03
N VAL A 801 -50.02 -11.16 16.88
CA VAL A 801 -50.48 -10.09 17.79
C VAL A 801 -49.41 -9.69 18.81
N LEU A 802 -48.80 -10.65 19.50
CA LEU A 802 -47.77 -10.35 20.50
C LEU A 802 -46.46 -9.88 19.85
N PHE A 803 -46.11 -10.42 18.67
CA PHE A 803 -44.94 -10.00 17.91
C PHE A 803 -45.09 -8.58 17.37
N TYR A 804 -46.27 -8.17 16.86
CA TYR A 804 -46.52 -6.80 16.44
C TYR A 804 -46.28 -5.80 17.59
N ILE A 805 -46.81 -6.07 18.79
CA ILE A 805 -46.57 -5.21 19.96
C ILE A 805 -45.06 -5.16 20.30
N LEU A 806 -44.34 -6.27 20.17
CA LEU A 806 -42.90 -6.32 20.42
C LEU A 806 -42.10 -5.53 19.37
N GLU A 807 -42.47 -5.63 18.09
CA GLU A 807 -41.84 -4.94 16.96
C GLU A 807 -41.83 -3.41 17.16
N GLN A 808 -42.96 -2.85 17.63
CA GLN A 808 -43.06 -1.41 17.90
C GLN A 808 -42.10 -0.91 19.00
N ASN A 809 -41.53 -1.80 19.83
CA ASN A 809 -40.56 -1.43 20.86
C ASN A 809 -39.14 -1.27 20.29
N LYS A 810 -38.88 -0.16 19.59
CA LYS A 810 -37.58 0.18 18.94
C LYS A 810 -36.36 0.36 19.89
N ALA A 811 -36.46 0.07 21.19
CA ALA A 811 -35.36 0.17 22.16
C ALA A 811 -35.09 -1.20 22.80
N SER A 812 -33.89 -1.75 22.63
CA SER A 812 -33.58 -3.16 22.94
C SER A 812 -33.79 -3.55 24.42
N ASN A 813 -33.58 -2.63 25.36
CA ASN A 813 -33.88 -2.83 26.78
C ASN A 813 -35.39 -2.96 27.05
N HIS A 814 -36.21 -2.10 26.44
CA HIS A 814 -37.67 -2.17 26.54
C HIS A 814 -38.22 -3.40 25.81
N ARG A 815 -37.69 -3.71 24.63
CA ARG A 815 -38.02 -4.90 23.85
C ARG A 815 -37.76 -6.17 24.66
N TYR A 816 -36.55 -6.35 25.20
CA TYR A 816 -36.21 -7.51 26.02
C TYR A 816 -37.08 -7.65 27.26
N THR A 817 -37.31 -6.54 27.99
CA THR A 817 -38.19 -6.55 29.17
C THR A 817 -39.63 -6.92 28.83
N THR A 818 -40.13 -6.45 27.67
CA THR A 818 -41.47 -6.77 27.14
C THR A 818 -41.56 -8.23 26.69
N GLN A 819 -40.52 -8.74 26.02
CA GLN A 819 -40.46 -10.12 25.55
C GLN A 819 -40.45 -11.11 26.73
N LEU A 820 -39.62 -10.89 27.75
CA LEU A 820 -39.63 -11.71 28.98
C LEU A 820 -41.01 -11.69 29.65
N MET A 821 -41.66 -10.53 29.72
CA MET A 821 -43.02 -10.41 30.26
C MET A 821 -44.04 -11.22 29.43
N PHE A 822 -43.94 -11.23 28.10
CA PHE A 822 -44.81 -12.04 27.24
C PHE A 822 -44.52 -13.54 27.40
N GLU A 823 -43.26 -13.94 27.50
CA GLU A 823 -42.84 -15.33 27.74
C GLU A 823 -43.35 -15.84 29.09
N ASP A 824 -43.20 -15.06 30.18
CA ASP A 824 -43.69 -15.42 31.52
C ASP A 824 -45.22 -15.56 31.54
N ILE A 825 -45.96 -14.66 30.87
CA ILE A 825 -47.43 -14.75 30.80
C ILE A 825 -47.88 -15.93 29.93
N THR A 826 -47.23 -16.17 28.79
CA THR A 826 -47.59 -17.30 27.92
C THR A 826 -47.25 -18.64 28.57
N GLU A 827 -46.15 -18.75 29.32
CA GLU A 827 -45.86 -19.93 30.14
C GLU A 827 -46.94 -20.16 31.21
N GLN A 828 -47.38 -19.11 31.90
CA GLN A 828 -48.46 -19.20 32.91
C GLN A 828 -49.83 -19.55 32.32
N LYS A 829 -50.17 -19.03 31.13
CA LYS A 829 -51.50 -19.18 30.50
C LYS A 829 -51.62 -20.39 29.58
N LEU A 830 -50.56 -20.74 28.86
CA LEU A 830 -50.54 -21.77 27.81
C LEU A 830 -49.69 -23.00 28.21
N GLY A 831 -48.98 -22.96 29.34
CA GLY A 831 -48.07 -24.03 29.77
C GLY A 831 -46.76 -24.11 28.98
N LYS A 832 -46.47 -23.12 28.12
CA LYS A 832 -45.24 -23.02 27.32
C LYS A 832 -44.89 -21.57 27.03
N LYS A 833 -43.60 -21.24 27.00
CA LYS A 833 -43.11 -19.93 26.54
C LYS A 833 -43.35 -19.76 25.05
N MET A 834 -43.97 -18.65 24.66
CA MET A 834 -43.99 -18.21 23.27
C MET A 834 -42.75 -17.35 23.02
N LEU A 835 -41.75 -17.89 22.31
CA LEU A 835 -40.53 -17.16 21.96
C LEU A 835 -40.84 -16.19 20.81
N LEU A 836 -40.77 -14.89 21.12
CA LEU A 836 -41.17 -13.81 20.24
C LEU A 836 -39.94 -13.04 19.76
N GLY A 837 -39.40 -13.44 18.62
CA GLY A 837 -38.30 -12.75 17.96
C GLY A 837 -36.92 -12.91 18.63
N SER A 838 -35.95 -12.33 17.94
CA SER A 838 -34.58 -12.13 18.42
C SER A 838 -34.32 -10.65 18.68
N ILE A 839 -33.25 -10.35 19.41
CA ILE A 839 -32.89 -8.98 19.80
C ILE A 839 -31.42 -8.75 19.48
N TYR A 840 -31.13 -7.63 18.83
CA TYR A 840 -29.77 -7.15 18.58
C TYR A 840 -29.31 -6.16 19.68
N VAL A 841 -28.15 -6.42 20.28
CA VAL A 841 -27.55 -5.56 21.33
C VAL A 841 -26.02 -5.43 21.23
N GLY A 842 -25.50 -4.26 21.60
CA GLY A 842 -24.07 -4.06 21.85
C GLY A 842 -23.62 -4.68 23.18
N ARG A 843 -22.37 -5.17 23.23
CA ARG A 843 -21.76 -5.88 24.38
C ARG A 843 -21.72 -5.12 25.73
N ASP A 844 -21.92 -3.81 25.74
CA ASP A 844 -21.86 -2.97 26.93
C ASP A 844 -23.24 -2.62 27.49
N ALA A 845 -24.31 -2.88 26.73
CA ALA A 845 -25.69 -2.67 27.13
C ALA A 845 -26.04 -3.46 28.40
N GLN A 846 -26.85 -2.86 29.27
CA GLN A 846 -27.37 -3.56 30.44
C GLN A 846 -28.18 -4.81 30.04
N THR A 847 -28.97 -4.69 28.96
CA THR A 847 -29.72 -5.78 28.33
C THR A 847 -28.87 -7.02 28.06
N TYR A 848 -27.67 -6.83 27.50
CA TYR A 848 -26.73 -7.92 27.18
C TYR A 848 -26.22 -8.64 28.43
N LYS A 849 -25.94 -7.90 29.51
CA LYS A 849 -25.55 -8.48 30.81
C LYS A 849 -26.70 -9.25 31.46
N ASP A 850 -27.92 -8.75 31.31
CA ASP A 850 -29.12 -9.40 31.84
C ASP A 850 -29.45 -10.68 31.05
N MET A 851 -29.26 -10.69 29.72
CA MET A 851 -29.36 -11.89 28.87
C MET A 851 -28.38 -12.98 29.32
N PHE A 852 -27.09 -12.69 29.49
CA PHE A 852 -26.12 -13.69 29.98
C PHE A 852 -26.42 -14.20 31.40
N LYS A 853 -27.09 -13.39 32.23
CA LYS A 853 -27.41 -13.73 33.62
C LYS A 853 -28.70 -14.57 33.74
N HIS A 854 -29.68 -14.34 32.88
CA HIS A 854 -31.04 -14.87 33.04
C HIS A 854 -31.55 -15.71 31.85
N ASP A 855 -30.94 -15.57 30.67
CA ASP A 855 -31.36 -16.24 29.42
C ASP A 855 -30.14 -16.71 28.58
N LYS A 856 -29.14 -17.28 29.27
CA LYS A 856 -27.84 -17.63 28.65
C LYS A 856 -27.95 -18.55 27.43
N GLY A 857 -28.94 -19.46 27.42
CA GLY A 857 -29.16 -20.44 26.35
C GLY A 857 -29.58 -19.80 25.03
N ARG A 858 -30.09 -18.56 25.08
CA ARG A 858 -30.46 -17.77 23.90
C ARG A 858 -29.43 -16.71 23.56
N VAL A 859 -28.23 -16.70 24.11
CA VAL A 859 -27.21 -15.71 23.72
C VAL A 859 -26.33 -16.22 22.60
N ARG A 860 -26.21 -15.45 21.52
CA ARG A 860 -25.24 -15.63 20.43
C ARG A 860 -24.37 -14.38 20.31
N THR A 861 -23.05 -14.54 20.25
CA THR A 861 -22.11 -13.41 20.18
C THR A 861 -21.09 -13.58 19.05
N GLY A 862 -21.10 -12.67 18.08
CA GLY A 862 -20.06 -12.56 17.05
C GLY A 862 -18.77 -11.96 17.62
N LEU A 863 -17.63 -12.57 17.31
CA LEU A 863 -16.31 -12.32 17.90
C LEU A 863 -15.23 -12.18 16.82
N THR A 864 -14.32 -11.22 16.97
CA THR A 864 -13.15 -11.13 16.07
C THR A 864 -12.05 -12.13 16.47
N GLY A 865 -11.20 -12.53 15.53
CA GLY A 865 -10.07 -13.43 15.78
C GLY A 865 -10.34 -14.84 15.27
N THR A 866 -10.11 -15.08 13.98
CA THR A 866 -10.39 -16.36 13.29
C THR A 866 -9.16 -17.07 12.73
N GLN A 867 -7.97 -16.50 12.89
CA GLN A 867 -6.72 -17.01 12.31
C GLN A 867 -5.67 -17.26 13.39
N GLY A 868 -5.71 -16.55 14.53
CA GLY A 868 -4.78 -16.76 15.65
C GLY A 868 -3.37 -16.20 15.41
N THR A 869 -3.19 -15.42 14.34
CA THR A 869 -1.96 -14.72 14.01
C THR A 869 -1.57 -13.69 15.08
N GLU A 870 -0.30 -13.26 15.09
CA GLU A 870 0.15 -12.21 16.02
C GLU A 870 -0.60 -10.87 15.79
N THR A 871 -1.01 -10.57 14.55
CA THR A 871 -1.88 -9.43 14.22
C THR A 871 -3.27 -9.53 14.85
N GLU A 872 -3.79 -10.74 15.07
CA GLU A 872 -5.05 -11.00 15.76
C GLU A 872 -4.93 -11.19 17.29
N LYS A 873 -3.74 -11.16 17.88
CA LYS A 873 -3.52 -11.33 19.32
C LYS A 873 -4.36 -10.39 20.20
N GLU A 874 -4.73 -9.24 19.66
CA GLU A 874 -5.57 -8.22 20.30
C GLU A 874 -7.06 -8.29 19.90
N ALA A 875 -7.46 -9.26 19.06
CA ALA A 875 -8.84 -9.58 18.73
C ALA A 875 -9.57 -10.25 19.91
N ALA A 876 -10.90 -10.37 19.82
CA ALA A 876 -11.74 -10.83 20.93
C ALA A 876 -11.45 -12.29 21.34
N THR A 877 -11.25 -13.18 20.37
CA THR A 877 -11.05 -14.62 20.60
C THR A 877 -9.70 -14.93 21.23
N PRO A 878 -8.54 -14.46 20.71
CA PRO A 878 -7.25 -14.72 21.33
C PRO A 878 -7.11 -14.05 22.70
N LYS A 879 -7.73 -12.87 22.90
CA LYS A 879 -7.86 -12.28 24.25
C LYS A 879 -8.61 -13.18 25.20
N HIS A 880 -9.72 -13.78 24.76
CA HIS A 880 -10.48 -14.71 25.59
C HIS A 880 -9.65 -15.95 25.98
N PHE A 881 -9.09 -16.68 25.02
CA PHE A 881 -8.30 -17.89 25.34
C PHE A 881 -7.00 -17.59 26.10
N THR A 882 -6.55 -16.33 26.17
CA THR A 882 -5.39 -15.91 26.99
C THR A 882 -5.74 -15.23 28.32
N GLY A 883 -6.99 -15.30 28.79
CA GLY A 883 -7.40 -14.74 30.09
C GLY A 883 -7.59 -13.22 30.12
N ARG A 884 -7.59 -12.56 28.96
CA ARG A 884 -7.64 -11.09 28.77
C ARG A 884 -8.98 -10.62 28.18
N GLY A 885 -9.92 -11.55 27.94
CA GLY A 885 -11.21 -11.31 27.29
C GLY A 885 -12.25 -10.67 28.20
N ILE A 886 -13.33 -10.15 27.61
CA ILE A 886 -14.46 -9.59 28.40
C ILE A 886 -15.25 -10.68 29.16
N TYR A 887 -15.17 -11.94 28.71
CA TYR A 887 -15.89 -13.09 29.28
C TYR A 887 -15.11 -13.87 30.37
N ASN A 888 -13.86 -13.48 30.66
CA ASN A 888 -13.06 -14.08 31.73
C ASN A 888 -12.21 -13.10 32.53
N ALA A 889 -12.13 -11.82 32.12
CA ALA A 889 -11.54 -10.78 32.96
C ALA A 889 -12.30 -10.61 34.29
N ASN A 890 -11.54 -10.32 35.35
CA ASN A 890 -12.10 -10.00 36.66
C ASN A 890 -12.88 -8.67 36.59
N GLN A 891 -14.15 -8.67 37.03
CA GLN A 891 -15.01 -7.47 37.07
C GLN A 891 -14.42 -6.31 37.88
N LYS A 892 -13.57 -6.58 38.87
CA LYS A 892 -12.83 -5.55 39.61
C LYS A 892 -11.85 -4.78 38.72
N ASN A 893 -11.26 -5.45 37.74
CA ASN A 893 -10.28 -4.88 36.81
C ASN A 893 -10.95 -4.30 35.56
N ARG A 894 -12.14 -4.81 35.20
CA ARG A 894 -12.92 -4.36 34.04
C ARG A 894 -14.43 -4.40 34.36
N LYS A 895 -15.02 -3.24 34.72
CA LYS A 895 -16.46 -3.12 35.10
C LYS A 895 -17.46 -3.62 34.04
N ALA A 896 -17.04 -3.75 32.79
CA ALA A 896 -17.85 -4.29 31.70
C ALA A 896 -17.77 -5.83 31.55
N ALA A 897 -16.90 -6.51 32.29
CA ALA A 897 -16.72 -7.96 32.16
C ALA A 897 -17.96 -8.75 32.61
N VAL A 898 -18.22 -9.85 31.90
CA VAL A 898 -19.29 -10.81 32.20
C VAL A 898 -18.61 -12.18 32.32
N PRO A 899 -18.04 -12.54 33.48
CA PRO A 899 -17.25 -13.76 33.62
C PRO A 899 -18.14 -14.99 33.50
N LEU A 900 -17.87 -15.83 32.49
CA LEU A 900 -18.61 -17.06 32.17
C LEU A 900 -17.77 -18.30 32.49
N LYS A 901 -18.43 -19.43 32.83
CA LYS A 901 -17.73 -20.72 33.02
C LYS A 901 -17.71 -21.50 31.70
N ALA A 902 -16.76 -22.42 31.55
CA ALA A 902 -16.63 -23.23 30.33
C ALA A 902 -17.87 -24.08 29.98
N GLY A 903 -18.70 -24.43 30.97
CA GLY A 903 -19.97 -25.12 30.72
C GLY A 903 -21.12 -24.23 30.26
N ASP A 904 -21.00 -22.89 30.32
CA ASP A 904 -22.09 -21.96 30.00
C ASP A 904 -22.20 -21.62 28.50
N TYR A 905 -21.19 -21.96 27.69
CA TYR A 905 -21.12 -21.66 26.27
C TYR A 905 -20.34 -22.73 25.49
N PHE A 906 -20.52 -22.74 24.17
CA PHE A 906 -19.66 -23.45 23.22
C PHE A 906 -19.10 -22.45 22.20
N TRP A 907 -18.08 -22.88 21.46
CA TRP A 907 -17.41 -22.05 20.47
C TRP A 907 -17.66 -22.54 19.05
N THR A 908 -18.01 -21.62 18.15
CA THR A 908 -18.06 -21.84 16.71
C THR A 908 -17.02 -20.95 16.05
N PHE A 909 -16.22 -21.55 15.18
CA PHE A 909 -15.22 -20.87 14.37
C PHE A 909 -15.73 -20.85 12.93
N ALA A 910 -16.56 -19.84 12.64
CA ALA A 910 -17.32 -19.63 11.41
C ALA A 910 -16.45 -19.05 10.27
N GLN A 911 -15.20 -19.50 10.18
CA GLN A 911 -14.27 -19.21 9.10
C GLN A 911 -13.14 -20.25 9.14
N GLY A 912 -12.80 -20.82 7.97
CA GLY A 912 -11.62 -21.66 7.82
C GLY A 912 -10.32 -20.89 8.05
N ALA A 913 -9.23 -21.65 8.25
CA ALA A 913 -7.88 -21.08 8.16
C ALA A 913 -7.65 -20.52 6.75
N ILE A 914 -7.10 -19.30 6.68
CA ILE A 914 -6.51 -18.76 5.45
C ILE A 914 -5.21 -19.53 5.20
N PRO A 915 -4.90 -19.93 3.95
CA PRO A 915 -3.66 -20.62 3.61
C PRO A 915 -2.42 -19.95 4.21
N GLY A 916 -1.61 -20.72 4.95
CA GLY A 916 -0.44 -20.25 5.67
C GLY A 916 -0.66 -19.90 7.15
N ASN A 917 -1.91 -19.85 7.64
CA ASN A 917 -2.25 -19.60 9.05
C ASN A 917 -2.73 -20.87 9.79
N GLU A 918 -2.69 -22.06 9.18
CA GLU A 918 -3.27 -23.29 9.72
C GLU A 918 -2.68 -23.67 11.09
N ASN A 919 -1.38 -23.42 11.29
CA ASN A 919 -0.67 -23.71 12.54
C ASN A 919 -1.07 -22.74 13.66
N GLU A 920 -1.07 -21.44 13.37
CA GLU A 920 -1.53 -20.36 14.27
C GLU A 920 -2.99 -20.59 14.70
N ARG A 921 -3.81 -21.01 13.74
CA ARG A 921 -5.21 -21.36 13.93
C ARG A 921 -5.37 -22.56 14.85
N TYR A 922 -4.70 -23.66 14.54
CA TYR A 922 -4.70 -24.87 15.36
C TYR A 922 -4.22 -24.57 16.79
N GLU A 923 -3.15 -23.78 16.96
CA GLU A 923 -2.63 -23.39 18.26
C GLU A 923 -3.58 -22.49 19.08
N LEU A 924 -4.45 -21.72 18.41
CA LEU A 924 -5.53 -20.98 19.07
C LEU A 924 -6.66 -21.93 19.50
N GLU A 925 -7.11 -22.80 18.61
CA GLU A 925 -8.17 -23.79 18.88
C GLU A 925 -7.79 -24.73 20.02
N LYS A 926 -6.55 -25.23 20.01
CA LYS A 926 -5.97 -26.07 21.06
C LYS A 926 -6.01 -25.40 22.43
N LYS A 927 -5.62 -24.13 22.54
CA LYS A 927 -5.71 -23.37 23.79
C LYS A 927 -7.16 -23.24 24.29
N GLY A 928 -8.12 -23.09 23.38
CA GLY A 928 -9.55 -23.14 23.72
C GLY A 928 -9.99 -24.53 24.20
N SER A 929 -9.50 -25.59 23.56
CA SER A 929 -9.77 -26.98 23.94
C SER A 929 -9.18 -27.33 25.31
N GLU A 930 -7.96 -26.90 25.62
CA GLU A 930 -7.29 -27.05 26.91
C GLU A 930 -8.03 -26.33 28.06
N LEU A 931 -8.80 -25.28 27.75
CA LEU A 931 -9.70 -24.60 28.69
C LEU A 931 -11.06 -25.32 28.87
N GLY A 932 -11.28 -26.44 28.18
CA GLY A 932 -12.45 -27.31 28.31
C GLY A 932 -13.69 -26.85 27.54
N PHE A 933 -13.56 -25.96 26.55
CA PHE A 933 -14.69 -25.56 25.71
C PHE A 933 -14.96 -26.62 24.63
N PRO A 934 -16.23 -26.97 24.33
CA PRO A 934 -16.60 -27.58 23.06
C PRO A 934 -16.39 -26.57 21.93
N ILE A 935 -15.65 -26.96 20.88
CA ILE A 935 -15.30 -26.09 19.75
C ILE A 935 -15.64 -26.78 18.43
N TYR A 936 -16.38 -26.09 17.57
CA TYR A 936 -16.69 -26.49 16.19
C TYR A 936 -15.97 -25.52 15.25
N SER A 937 -14.97 -25.98 14.50
CA SER A 937 -14.17 -25.12 13.64
C SER A 937 -14.23 -25.50 12.18
N ALA A 938 -14.54 -24.54 11.31
CA ALA A 938 -14.64 -24.76 9.88
C ALA A 938 -13.35 -25.37 9.31
N TYR A 939 -13.48 -26.51 8.64
CA TYR A 939 -12.36 -27.29 8.13
C TYR A 939 -12.76 -27.97 6.82
N GLY A 940 -12.10 -27.59 5.71
CA GLY A 940 -12.52 -28.01 4.37
C GLY A 940 -13.98 -27.62 4.08
N GLU A 941 -14.75 -28.56 3.56
CA GLU A 941 -16.21 -28.43 3.32
C GLU A 941 -17.04 -28.97 4.50
N GLY A 942 -16.58 -28.70 5.72
CA GLY A 942 -17.10 -29.27 6.95
C GLY A 942 -16.57 -28.57 8.21
N PHE A 943 -16.39 -29.33 9.29
CA PHE A 943 -15.82 -28.80 10.54
C PHE A 943 -15.09 -29.86 11.37
N LYS A 944 -14.09 -29.41 12.14
CA LYS A 944 -13.41 -30.17 13.17
C LYS A 944 -14.01 -29.88 14.54
N VAL A 945 -14.20 -30.92 15.36
CA VAL A 945 -14.77 -30.83 16.71
C VAL A 945 -13.72 -31.15 17.76
N TYR A 946 -13.44 -30.19 18.64
CA TYR A 946 -12.66 -30.37 19.86
C TYR A 946 -13.60 -30.47 21.06
N ASN A 947 -13.29 -31.34 22.03
CA ASN A 947 -14.13 -31.63 23.20
C ASN A 947 -15.60 -31.91 22.84
N ALA A 948 -15.82 -32.85 21.92
CA ALA A 948 -17.16 -33.23 21.47
C ALA A 948 -18.06 -33.64 22.65
N VAL A 949 -19.32 -33.18 22.64
CA VAL A 949 -20.35 -33.57 23.61
C VAL A 949 -21.49 -34.31 22.89
N ASP A 950 -22.21 -35.16 23.63
CA ASP A 950 -23.35 -35.94 23.12
C ASP A 950 -23.06 -36.59 21.74
N VAL A 951 -21.93 -37.29 21.65
CA VAL A 951 -21.36 -37.81 20.39
C VAL A 951 -22.38 -38.64 19.58
N ASP A 952 -23.26 -39.42 20.24
CA ASP A 952 -24.33 -40.18 19.57
C ASP A 952 -25.35 -39.27 18.85
N LYS A 953 -25.70 -38.11 19.44
CA LYS A 953 -26.54 -37.11 18.77
C LYS A 953 -25.79 -36.44 17.63
N LEU A 954 -24.50 -36.17 17.80
CA LEU A 954 -23.67 -35.59 16.74
C LEU A 954 -23.61 -36.53 15.53
N TYR A 955 -23.38 -37.83 15.73
CA TYR A 955 -23.48 -38.84 14.65
C TYR A 955 -24.88 -38.86 14.01
N THR A 956 -25.94 -38.77 14.80
CA THR A 956 -27.31 -38.69 14.27
C THR A 956 -27.51 -37.47 13.35
N ILE A 957 -26.97 -36.30 13.70
CA ILE A 957 -27.03 -35.08 12.87
C ILE A 957 -26.20 -35.25 11.59
N ILE A 958 -24.99 -35.82 11.71
CA ILE A 958 -24.09 -36.08 10.57
C ILE A 958 -24.78 -37.01 9.56
N GLU A 959 -25.38 -38.11 10.02
CA GLU A 959 -26.14 -39.03 9.16
C GLU A 959 -27.35 -38.34 8.50
N GLN A 960 -28.11 -37.52 9.25
CA GLN A 960 -29.24 -36.76 8.71
C GLN A 960 -28.84 -35.79 7.59
N GLN A 961 -27.63 -35.22 7.65
CA GLN A 961 -27.10 -34.29 6.66
C GLN A 961 -26.29 -34.95 5.53
N ASN A 962 -26.21 -36.29 5.50
CA ASN A 962 -25.31 -37.04 4.61
C ASN A 962 -23.83 -36.59 4.75
N GLY A 963 -23.45 -36.18 5.96
CA GLY A 963 -22.07 -35.92 6.33
C GLY A 963 -21.29 -37.22 6.55
N TYR A 964 -19.97 -37.08 6.59
CA TYR A 964 -19.05 -38.15 6.95
C TYR A 964 -18.19 -37.71 8.11
N SER A 965 -17.67 -38.64 8.92
CA SER A 965 -16.73 -38.27 9.97
C SER A 965 -15.68 -39.32 10.26
N GLU A 966 -14.52 -38.83 10.69
CA GLU A 966 -13.33 -39.62 11.07
C GLU A 966 -12.63 -38.95 12.26
N TYR A 967 -11.74 -39.68 12.93
CA TYR A 967 -10.92 -39.11 14.01
C TYR A 967 -9.53 -38.75 13.48
N ASP A 968 -9.03 -37.58 13.86
CA ASP A 968 -7.64 -37.21 13.61
C ASP A 968 -6.68 -37.95 14.55
N MET A 969 -5.37 -37.77 14.36
CA MET A 969 -4.33 -38.41 15.19
C MET A 969 -4.35 -37.98 16.66
N GLU A 970 -5.11 -36.94 17.02
CA GLU A 970 -5.23 -36.40 18.37
C GLU A 970 -6.57 -36.78 19.03
N GLY A 971 -7.45 -37.49 18.32
CA GLY A 971 -8.77 -37.91 18.81
C GLY A 971 -9.87 -36.84 18.65
N ASN A 972 -9.63 -35.78 17.87
CA ASN A 972 -10.68 -34.83 17.49
C ASN A 972 -11.51 -35.40 16.34
N LEU A 973 -12.82 -35.11 16.31
CA LEU A 973 -13.68 -35.58 15.24
C LEU A 973 -13.65 -34.59 14.06
N ILE A 974 -13.21 -35.03 12.88
CA ILE A 974 -13.36 -34.29 11.64
C ILE A 974 -14.69 -34.69 11.01
N VAL A 975 -15.54 -33.71 10.71
CA VAL A 975 -16.80 -33.87 9.98
C VAL A 975 -16.64 -33.23 8.60
N SER A 976 -16.99 -33.98 7.55
CA SER A 976 -16.94 -33.56 6.15
C SER A 976 -18.34 -33.53 5.54
N ASN A 977 -18.52 -32.74 4.48
CA ASN A 977 -19.77 -32.58 3.73
C ASN A 977 -20.93 -31.97 4.56
N MET A 978 -20.59 -31.18 5.57
CA MET A 978 -21.53 -30.55 6.50
C MET A 978 -20.95 -29.18 6.93
N PRO A 979 -20.86 -28.19 6.04
CA PRO A 979 -20.14 -26.93 6.30
C PRO A 979 -20.82 -26.11 7.39
N ILE A 980 -20.02 -25.36 8.17
CA ILE A 980 -20.46 -24.22 9.03
C ILE A 980 -19.90 -22.87 8.53
N TYR A 981 -19.17 -22.93 7.42
CA TYR A 981 -18.62 -21.79 6.69
C TYR A 981 -18.50 -22.20 5.22
N PRO A 982 -19.23 -21.56 4.29
CA PRO A 982 -18.95 -21.68 2.87
C PRO A 982 -17.78 -20.77 2.50
N SER A 983 -17.05 -21.10 1.43
CA SER A 983 -16.06 -20.16 0.89
C SER A 983 -16.73 -19.03 0.11
N GLY A 984 -16.07 -17.88 0.03
CA GLY A 984 -16.45 -16.80 -0.88
C GLY A 984 -16.15 -17.09 -2.35
N HIS A 985 -15.25 -18.04 -2.63
CA HIS A 985 -14.72 -18.31 -3.97
C HIS A 985 -15.23 -19.64 -4.52
N GLY A 986 -15.59 -19.65 -5.80
CA GLY A 986 -16.16 -20.78 -6.52
C GLY A 986 -15.23 -21.98 -6.68
N HIS A 987 -15.81 -23.17 -6.73
CA HIS A 987 -15.13 -24.41 -7.07
C HIS A 987 -15.14 -24.61 -8.60
N LYS A 988 -14.55 -25.71 -9.08
CA LYS A 988 -14.44 -26.02 -10.52
C LYS A 988 -15.77 -25.92 -11.29
N LEU A 989 -16.90 -26.36 -10.72
CA LEU A 989 -18.19 -26.29 -11.42
C LEU A 989 -18.80 -24.89 -11.42
N ASP A 990 -18.51 -24.04 -10.43
CA ASP A 990 -18.89 -22.62 -10.42
C ASP A 990 -18.21 -21.90 -11.60
N THR A 991 -16.89 -22.05 -11.72
CA THR A 991 -16.08 -21.49 -12.80
C THR A 991 -16.59 -21.94 -14.17
N GLN A 992 -16.85 -23.24 -14.34
CA GLN A 992 -17.43 -23.80 -15.56
C GLN A 992 -18.86 -23.30 -15.84
N THR A 993 -19.60 -22.87 -14.82
CA THR A 993 -20.96 -22.33 -14.97
C THR A 993 -20.92 -20.90 -15.49
N PHE A 994 -20.10 -20.02 -14.91
CA PHE A 994 -19.86 -18.67 -15.45
C PHE A 994 -19.41 -18.71 -16.91
N ILE A 995 -18.46 -19.59 -17.24
CA ILE A 995 -17.99 -19.80 -18.61
C ILE A 995 -19.12 -20.19 -19.57
N LYS A 996 -20.07 -21.03 -19.16
CA LYS A 996 -21.22 -21.45 -19.98
C LYS A 996 -22.27 -20.35 -20.17
N ILE A 997 -22.42 -19.45 -19.20
CA ILE A 997 -23.36 -18.32 -19.26
C ILE A 997 -22.78 -17.21 -20.15
N VAL A 998 -21.54 -16.77 -19.86
CA VAL A 998 -20.87 -15.68 -20.60
C VAL A 998 -20.52 -16.09 -22.04
N GLN A 999 -20.16 -17.37 -22.25
CA GLN A 999 -19.67 -17.92 -23.52
C GLN A 999 -18.53 -17.07 -24.13
N PRO A 1000 -17.40 -16.90 -23.42
CA PRO A 1000 -16.33 -15.96 -23.79
C PRO A 1000 -15.48 -16.43 -24.98
N GLU A 1001 -14.86 -15.47 -25.68
CA GLU A 1001 -13.89 -15.75 -26.76
C GLU A 1001 -12.55 -16.26 -26.21
N MET A 1002 -12.16 -15.80 -25.02
CA MET A 1002 -10.96 -16.23 -24.29
C MET A 1002 -11.21 -16.09 -22.78
N VAL A 1003 -10.60 -16.96 -21.97
CA VAL A 1003 -10.68 -16.87 -20.50
C VAL A 1003 -9.28 -16.69 -19.91
N THR A 1004 -9.17 -15.85 -18.90
CA THR A 1004 -7.97 -15.65 -18.08
C THR A 1004 -8.30 -15.88 -16.61
N ILE A 1005 -7.43 -16.58 -15.90
CA ILE A 1005 -7.51 -16.75 -14.43
C ILE A 1005 -6.89 -15.55 -13.74
N ASN A 1006 -7.44 -15.16 -12.59
CA ASN A 1006 -6.97 -14.09 -11.72
C ASN A 1006 -7.05 -14.53 -10.24
N HIS A 1007 -6.59 -13.70 -9.31
CA HIS A 1007 -6.68 -13.93 -7.86
C HIS A 1007 -6.09 -15.30 -7.42
N ASN A 1008 -4.96 -15.71 -8.01
CA ASN A 1008 -4.28 -16.95 -7.64
C ASN A 1008 -2.76 -16.91 -7.94
N ALA A 1009 -1.96 -17.28 -6.95
CA ALA A 1009 -0.50 -17.40 -7.01
C ALA A 1009 0.01 -18.83 -7.30
N ASP A 1010 -0.84 -19.86 -7.17
CA ASP A 1010 -0.47 -21.26 -7.35
C ASP A 1010 -0.37 -21.66 -8.83
N LEU A 1011 0.87 -21.95 -9.26
CA LEU A 1011 1.17 -22.43 -10.60
C LEU A 1011 0.49 -23.78 -10.91
N GLU A 1012 0.26 -24.67 -9.93
CA GLU A 1012 -0.47 -25.92 -10.19
C GLU A 1012 -1.92 -25.64 -10.56
N THR A 1013 -2.63 -24.82 -9.77
CA THR A 1013 -4.01 -24.40 -10.07
C THR A 1013 -4.13 -23.76 -11.45
N ILE A 1014 -3.18 -22.90 -11.83
CA ILE A 1014 -3.19 -22.22 -13.13
C ILE A 1014 -2.95 -23.20 -14.28
N ASN A 1015 -2.07 -24.19 -14.10
CA ASN A 1015 -1.84 -25.23 -15.11
C ASN A 1015 -3.05 -26.17 -15.26
N ASP A 1016 -3.66 -26.59 -14.15
CA ASP A 1016 -4.91 -27.38 -14.15
C ASP A 1016 -6.02 -26.61 -14.92
N PHE A 1017 -6.23 -25.34 -14.59
CA PHE A 1017 -7.18 -24.44 -15.25
C PHE A 1017 -6.95 -24.29 -16.75
N VAL A 1018 -5.71 -24.04 -17.18
CA VAL A 1018 -5.37 -23.91 -18.61
C VAL A 1018 -5.56 -25.24 -19.36
N SER A 1019 -5.34 -26.39 -18.70
CA SER A 1019 -5.62 -27.70 -19.28
C SER A 1019 -7.12 -27.91 -19.48
N ASP A 1020 -7.93 -27.66 -18.43
CA ASP A 1020 -9.38 -27.80 -18.48
C ASP A 1020 -10.03 -26.91 -19.54
N LEU A 1021 -9.56 -25.67 -19.71
CA LEU A 1021 -10.06 -24.78 -20.76
C LEU A 1021 -9.75 -25.29 -22.16
N ARG A 1022 -8.58 -25.89 -22.39
CA ARG A 1022 -8.24 -26.52 -23.67
C ARG A 1022 -9.15 -27.70 -23.97
N ASP A 1023 -9.46 -28.52 -22.96
CA ASP A 1023 -10.40 -29.65 -23.09
C ASP A 1023 -11.84 -29.17 -23.34
N MET A 1024 -12.22 -27.99 -22.83
CA MET A 1024 -13.48 -27.31 -23.14
C MET A 1024 -13.49 -26.62 -24.53
N GLY A 1025 -12.37 -26.60 -25.26
CA GLY A 1025 -12.24 -25.93 -26.55
C GLY A 1025 -12.14 -24.40 -26.48
N ILE A 1026 -11.80 -23.85 -25.30
CA ILE A 1026 -11.79 -22.42 -25.01
C ILE A 1026 -10.36 -21.88 -25.10
N LYS A 1027 -10.21 -20.67 -25.67
CA LYS A 1027 -8.91 -20.02 -25.77
C LYS A 1027 -8.41 -19.53 -24.41
N THR A 1028 -7.09 -19.57 -24.26
CA THR A 1028 -6.33 -18.99 -23.15
C THR A 1028 -5.23 -18.08 -23.70
N PRO A 1029 -4.69 -17.12 -22.92
CA PRO A 1029 -3.57 -16.26 -23.34
C PRO A 1029 -2.26 -16.97 -23.75
N GLY A 1030 -2.14 -18.29 -23.56
CA GLY A 1030 -0.94 -19.08 -23.87
C GLY A 1030 0.12 -19.03 -22.77
N GLU A 1031 0.28 -17.89 -22.10
CA GLU A 1031 1.08 -17.71 -20.89
C GLU A 1031 0.27 -17.11 -19.73
N GLN A 1032 0.81 -17.14 -18.51
CA GLN A 1032 0.19 -16.53 -17.33
C GLN A 1032 0.35 -15.00 -17.35
N ILE A 1033 -0.74 -14.27 -17.11
CA ILE A 1033 -0.71 -12.82 -16.89
C ILE A 1033 -0.16 -12.54 -15.48
N LYS A 1034 1.17 -12.44 -15.37
CA LYS A 1034 1.89 -12.18 -14.11
C LYS A 1034 1.79 -10.73 -13.64
N ASN A 1035 2.07 -10.50 -12.35
CA ASN A 1035 2.16 -9.16 -11.76
C ASN A 1035 3.21 -8.29 -12.48
N SER A 1036 2.93 -7.00 -12.61
CA SER A 1036 3.75 -5.98 -13.27
C SER A 1036 4.06 -6.23 -14.76
N HIS A 1037 3.45 -7.21 -15.42
CA HIS A 1037 3.57 -7.38 -16.87
C HIS A 1037 2.50 -6.58 -17.63
N TYR A 1038 2.87 -6.07 -18.81
CA TYR A 1038 1.93 -5.44 -19.75
C TYR A 1038 1.53 -6.47 -20.82
N PHE A 1039 0.23 -6.70 -20.96
CA PHE A 1039 -0.34 -7.54 -22.00
C PHE A 1039 -1.32 -6.74 -22.85
N THR A 1040 -1.15 -6.76 -24.17
CA THR A 1040 -2.18 -6.28 -25.11
C THR A 1040 -2.96 -7.46 -25.66
N PHE A 1041 -4.23 -7.24 -25.95
CA PHE A 1041 -5.03 -8.17 -26.73
C PHE A 1041 -5.15 -7.61 -28.14
N ASP A 1042 -4.90 -8.45 -29.13
CA ASP A 1042 -5.25 -8.18 -30.52
C ASP A 1042 -6.50 -8.99 -30.84
N MET A 1043 -7.59 -8.29 -31.16
CA MET A 1043 -8.88 -8.91 -31.47
C MET A 1043 -8.92 -9.52 -32.88
N GLY A 1044 -7.96 -9.17 -33.76
CA GLY A 1044 -7.93 -9.59 -35.16
C GLY A 1044 -9.08 -9.06 -36.01
N ASP A 1045 -8.98 -9.20 -37.33
CA ASP A 1045 -10.02 -8.76 -38.26
C ASP A 1045 -11.27 -9.67 -38.26
N ASN A 1046 -11.15 -10.95 -37.86
CA ASN A 1046 -12.28 -11.90 -37.83
C ASN A 1046 -12.69 -12.32 -36.41
N HIS A 1047 -13.92 -12.85 -36.28
CA HIS A 1047 -14.40 -13.46 -35.04
C HIS A 1047 -13.54 -14.62 -34.58
N GLY A 1048 -13.17 -14.61 -33.31
CA GLY A 1048 -12.34 -15.65 -32.73
C GLY A 1048 -10.86 -15.57 -33.07
N ASP A 1049 -10.36 -14.56 -33.80
CA ASP A 1049 -8.91 -14.39 -34.04
C ASP A 1049 -8.14 -13.78 -32.85
N VAL A 1050 -8.80 -13.61 -31.69
CA VAL A 1050 -8.20 -13.02 -30.48
C VAL A 1050 -6.91 -13.74 -30.08
N SER A 1051 -5.87 -12.93 -29.87
CA SER A 1051 -4.58 -13.31 -29.30
C SER A 1051 -4.19 -12.36 -28.15
N CYS A 1052 -3.36 -12.88 -27.23
CA CYS A 1052 -2.79 -12.10 -26.14
C CYS A 1052 -1.28 -12.02 -26.35
N ILE A 1053 -0.71 -10.82 -26.19
CA ILE A 1053 0.70 -10.54 -26.49
C ILE A 1053 1.30 -9.78 -25.32
N ARG A 1054 2.36 -10.35 -24.71
CA ARG A 1054 3.15 -9.65 -23.70
C ARG A 1054 4.00 -8.56 -24.34
N MET A 1055 3.70 -7.31 -24.00
CA MET A 1055 4.38 -6.12 -24.53
C MET A 1055 5.62 -5.73 -23.74
N GLY A 1056 5.66 -6.05 -22.44
CA GLY A 1056 6.71 -5.56 -21.55
C GLY A 1056 6.50 -5.90 -20.08
N ARG A 1057 7.28 -5.25 -19.22
CA ARG A 1057 7.24 -5.35 -17.75
C ARG A 1057 7.52 -3.99 -17.11
N ALA A 1058 6.72 -3.60 -16.14
CA ALA A 1058 6.98 -2.50 -15.22
C ALA A 1058 7.97 -2.94 -14.13
N LEU A 1059 8.66 -1.98 -13.53
CA LEU A 1059 9.42 -2.22 -12.30
C LEU A 1059 8.49 -2.75 -11.19
N THR A 1060 8.80 -3.95 -10.69
CA THR A 1060 8.07 -4.55 -9.59
C THR A 1060 8.19 -3.67 -8.36
N SER A 1061 7.07 -3.20 -7.83
CA SER A 1061 7.05 -2.24 -6.75
C SER A 1061 5.81 -2.39 -5.86
N ILE A 1062 6.02 -2.21 -4.56
CA ILE A 1062 5.00 -2.36 -3.51
C ILE A 1062 5.14 -1.18 -2.55
N ILE A 1063 4.00 -0.62 -2.14
CA ILE A 1063 3.93 0.33 -1.03
C ILE A 1063 3.77 -0.47 0.25
N LEU A 1064 4.80 -0.45 1.08
CA LEU A 1064 4.84 -1.14 2.38
C LEU A 1064 4.27 -0.18 3.44
N ALA A 1065 3.23 -0.61 4.15
CA ALA A 1065 2.52 0.21 5.12
C ALA A 1065 2.57 -0.39 6.52
N THR A 1066 2.75 0.46 7.53
CA THR A 1066 2.71 0.14 8.95
C THR A 1066 1.67 1.03 9.63
N GLU A 1067 0.65 0.41 10.25
CA GLU A 1067 -0.36 1.16 10.98
C GLU A 1067 0.15 1.51 12.39
N VAL A 1068 0.31 2.79 12.68
CA VAL A 1068 0.70 3.29 14.00
C VAL A 1068 -0.54 3.77 14.74
N ARG A 1069 -0.86 3.12 15.87
CA ARG A 1069 -1.96 3.52 16.76
C ARG A 1069 -1.46 3.84 18.16
N PRO A 1070 -1.84 4.97 18.77
CA PRO A 1070 -1.59 5.21 20.18
C PRO A 1070 -2.24 4.12 21.05
N TRP A 1071 -1.53 3.68 22.08
CA TRP A 1071 -1.98 2.57 22.93
C TRP A 1071 -3.34 2.90 23.58
N ASN A 1072 -4.26 1.92 23.56
CA ASN A 1072 -5.67 2.02 23.98
C ASN A 1072 -6.63 2.93 23.16
N ILE A 1073 -6.22 3.59 22.08
CA ILE A 1073 -7.15 4.39 21.27
C ILE A 1073 -7.65 3.58 20.06
N GLN A 1074 -8.97 3.48 19.88
CA GLN A 1074 -9.60 2.72 18.79
C GLN A 1074 -9.71 3.51 17.46
N TYR A 1075 -9.43 4.81 17.50
CA TYR A 1075 -9.61 5.81 16.44
C TYR A 1075 -8.38 6.73 16.43
N GLY A 1076 -8.08 7.39 15.30
CA GLY A 1076 -6.94 8.32 15.23
C GLY A 1076 -5.57 7.65 15.30
N GLY A 1077 -5.43 6.50 14.63
CA GLY A 1077 -4.12 6.04 14.17
C GLY A 1077 -3.67 6.80 12.93
N TYR A 1078 -2.45 6.52 12.48
CA TYR A 1078 -1.88 7.05 11.25
C TYR A 1078 -1.05 5.96 10.53
N THR A 1079 -0.98 6.01 9.20
CA THR A 1079 -0.31 4.96 8.42
C THR A 1079 1.05 5.42 7.91
N LEU A 1080 2.14 4.90 8.47
CA LEU A 1080 3.45 5.06 7.85
C LEU A 1080 3.51 4.22 6.58
N ALA A 1081 4.04 4.79 5.49
CA ALA A 1081 4.14 4.10 4.22
C ALA A 1081 5.47 4.43 3.53
N LYS A 1082 6.11 3.42 2.95
CA LYS A 1082 7.35 3.54 2.17
C LYS A 1082 7.18 2.80 0.85
N ARG A 1083 7.78 3.33 -0.21
CA ARG A 1083 7.83 2.66 -1.51
C ARG A 1083 9.05 1.74 -1.55
N ALA A 1084 8.84 0.49 -1.91
CA ALA A 1084 9.90 -0.47 -2.16
C ALA A 1084 9.83 -0.95 -3.60
N VAL A 1085 10.98 -0.99 -4.26
CA VAL A 1085 11.13 -1.40 -5.67
C VAL A 1085 12.09 -2.57 -5.72
N ALA A 1086 11.68 -3.69 -6.33
CA ALA A 1086 12.56 -4.80 -6.62
C ALA A 1086 13.19 -4.62 -8.00
N LEU A 1087 14.51 -4.78 -8.07
CA LEU A 1087 15.21 -4.98 -9.33
C LEU A 1087 15.21 -6.49 -9.62
N ASP A 1088 14.46 -6.91 -10.64
CA ASP A 1088 14.34 -8.31 -11.04
C ASP A 1088 15.25 -8.63 -12.25
N GLY A 1089 16.01 -9.72 -12.19
CA GLY A 1089 16.84 -10.21 -13.31
C GLY A 1089 16.07 -10.88 -14.47
N GLU A 1090 14.74 -10.96 -14.38
CA GLU A 1090 13.85 -11.62 -15.36
C GLU A 1090 13.40 -10.66 -16.49
N GLY A 1091 14.34 -10.08 -17.24
CA GLY A 1091 14.01 -9.37 -18.49
C GLY A 1091 13.71 -10.34 -19.65
N GLY A 1092 13.19 -9.82 -20.77
CA GLY A 1092 13.09 -10.55 -22.04
C GLY A 1092 12.66 -9.72 -23.28
N VAL A 1093 12.62 -8.38 -23.22
CA VAL A 1093 11.94 -7.48 -24.15
C VAL A 1093 12.66 -6.13 -24.33
N VAL A 1094 12.23 -5.31 -25.30
CA VAL A 1094 12.91 -4.04 -25.69
C VAL A 1094 13.03 -3.02 -24.55
N SER A 1095 12.17 -3.12 -23.53
CA SER A 1095 12.19 -2.31 -22.31
C SER A 1095 13.40 -2.57 -21.40
N ASP A 1096 14.05 -3.74 -21.51
CA ASP A 1096 15.13 -4.14 -20.59
C ASP A 1096 16.41 -3.30 -20.74
N GLY A 1097 16.50 -2.39 -21.70
CA GLY A 1097 17.73 -1.61 -21.96
C GLY A 1097 18.23 -0.79 -20.76
N LEU A 1098 17.33 -0.37 -19.86
CA LEU A 1098 17.68 0.32 -18.62
C LEU A 1098 18.18 -0.62 -17.51
N MET A 1099 17.80 -1.91 -17.59
CA MET A 1099 18.20 -3.01 -16.70
C MET A 1099 19.41 -3.80 -17.24
N ALA A 1100 19.81 -3.56 -18.48
CA ALA A 1100 20.87 -4.32 -19.14
C ALA A 1100 22.21 -4.16 -18.40
N GLY A 1101 22.82 -5.26 -17.97
CA GLY A 1101 24.10 -5.25 -17.27
C GLY A 1101 24.03 -4.97 -15.77
N GLU A 1102 22.83 -4.95 -15.16
CA GLU A 1102 22.70 -5.02 -13.71
C GLU A 1102 22.91 -6.47 -13.23
N ASP A 1103 24.07 -6.76 -12.63
CA ASP A 1103 24.37 -8.06 -12.00
C ASP A 1103 23.54 -8.20 -10.70
N ILE A 1104 22.37 -8.83 -10.82
CA ILE A 1104 21.46 -9.09 -9.70
C ILE A 1104 21.29 -10.60 -9.55
N ASP A 1105 21.48 -11.09 -8.33
CA ASP A 1105 21.16 -12.47 -7.95
C ASP A 1105 19.65 -12.69 -8.13
N PRO A 1106 19.21 -13.58 -9.04
CA PRO A 1106 17.78 -13.83 -9.27
C PRO A 1106 17.07 -14.40 -8.03
N ASP A 1107 17.79 -14.99 -7.08
CA ASP A 1107 17.24 -15.51 -5.83
C ASP A 1107 17.20 -14.44 -4.71
N ASN A 1108 17.87 -13.28 -4.87
CA ASN A 1108 17.97 -12.21 -3.88
C ASN A 1108 17.91 -10.79 -4.51
N GLY A 1109 16.85 -10.50 -5.27
CA GLY A 1109 16.66 -9.20 -5.94
C GLY A 1109 16.89 -8.00 -5.00
N LYS A 1110 17.76 -7.05 -5.41
CA LYS A 1110 18.09 -5.86 -4.61
C LYS A 1110 16.84 -4.99 -4.45
N THR A 1111 16.21 -5.06 -3.27
CA THR A 1111 15.12 -4.15 -2.90
C THR A 1111 15.70 -2.78 -2.59
N ILE A 1112 15.23 -1.74 -3.28
CA ILE A 1112 15.61 -0.35 -3.05
C ILE A 1112 14.37 0.41 -2.57
N PHE A 1113 14.52 1.16 -1.47
CA PHE A 1113 13.47 2.01 -0.94
C PHE A 1113 13.51 3.40 -1.60
N SER A 1114 12.33 3.93 -1.93
CA SER A 1114 12.11 5.26 -2.51
C SER A 1114 10.98 5.99 -1.76
N HIS A 1115 10.71 7.25 -2.11
CA HIS A 1115 9.74 8.06 -1.36
C HIS A 1115 8.29 7.68 -1.73
N PHE A 1116 7.36 7.87 -0.78
CA PHE A 1116 5.93 7.69 -1.00
C PHE A 1116 5.13 8.84 -0.39
N GLY A 1117 4.25 9.44 -1.19
CA GLY A 1117 3.36 10.51 -0.77
C GLY A 1117 3.98 11.91 -0.83
N SER A 1118 3.39 12.83 -0.06
CA SER A 1118 3.84 14.23 0.02
C SER A 1118 4.62 14.51 1.31
N LEU A 1119 5.67 15.32 1.19
CA LEU A 1119 6.59 15.75 2.27
C LEU A 1119 5.89 16.31 3.53
N ASP A 1120 4.62 16.73 3.45
CA ASP A 1120 3.87 17.29 4.57
C ASP A 1120 3.74 16.37 5.80
N ARG A 1121 4.03 15.06 5.68
CA ARG A 1121 4.01 14.11 6.81
C ARG A 1121 5.29 14.08 7.65
N GLU A 1122 6.47 14.22 7.04
CA GLU A 1122 7.74 14.28 7.79
C GLU A 1122 7.75 15.47 8.76
N ARG A 1123 7.04 16.54 8.37
CA ARG A 1123 6.74 17.69 9.22
C ARG A 1123 5.92 17.33 10.47
N GLU A 1124 4.91 16.47 10.35
CA GLU A 1124 4.12 16.02 11.51
C GLU A 1124 4.91 15.07 12.41
N GLU A 1125 5.73 14.18 11.85
CA GLU A 1125 6.64 13.33 12.63
C GLU A 1125 7.62 14.18 13.45
N HIS A 1126 8.34 15.10 12.80
CA HIS A 1126 9.32 15.97 13.46
C HIS A 1126 8.68 16.97 14.45
N ASP A 1127 7.48 17.50 14.16
CA ASP A 1127 6.71 18.31 15.12
C ASP A 1127 6.11 17.46 16.28
N SER A 1128 6.01 16.13 16.12
CA SER A 1128 5.59 15.20 17.19
C SER A 1128 6.77 14.73 18.05
N GLU A 1129 7.95 14.48 17.46
CA GLU A 1129 9.17 14.13 18.20
C GLU A 1129 9.71 15.32 19.01
N LYS A 1130 9.50 16.55 18.54
CA LYS A 1130 9.84 17.78 19.29
C LYS A 1130 8.76 18.19 20.32
N ARG A 1131 7.62 17.49 20.38
CA ARG A 1131 6.72 17.60 21.52
C ARG A 1131 7.20 16.64 22.60
N GLU A 1132 7.85 17.20 23.63
CA GLU A 1132 7.95 16.49 24.92
C GLU A 1132 6.58 15.90 25.28
N PRO A 1133 6.53 14.64 25.80
CA PRO A 1133 5.28 13.99 26.13
C PRO A 1133 4.50 14.87 27.08
N ALA A 1134 3.40 15.45 26.59
CA ALA A 1134 2.83 16.69 27.12
C ALA A 1134 2.73 16.63 28.65
N GLN A 1135 3.56 17.43 29.33
CA GLN A 1135 3.37 17.68 30.76
C GLN A 1135 1.92 18.12 30.93
N ARG A 1136 1.20 17.40 31.79
CA ARG A 1136 -0.25 17.58 31.98
C ARG A 1136 -0.55 19.06 32.22
N ARG A 1137 -1.07 19.74 31.19
CA ARG A 1137 -1.69 21.05 31.38
C ARG A 1137 -2.88 20.80 32.29
N SER A 1138 -2.89 21.47 33.44
CA SER A 1138 -4.01 21.46 34.37
C SER A 1138 -5.28 21.97 33.65
N ASP A 1139 -6.43 21.41 34.03
CA ASP A 1139 -7.75 21.62 33.39
C ASP A 1139 -8.34 23.04 33.56
N ALA A 1140 -7.50 24.08 33.62
CA ALA A 1140 -7.88 25.47 33.91
C ALA A 1140 -7.85 26.40 32.69
N ASP A 1141 -6.98 26.14 31.69
CA ASP A 1141 -6.69 27.08 30.60
C ASP A 1141 -7.06 26.50 29.22
N ILE A 1142 -8.37 26.42 28.94
CA ILE A 1142 -8.90 26.27 27.57
C ILE A 1142 -9.93 27.38 27.35
N GLU A 1143 -9.57 28.41 26.58
CA GLU A 1143 -10.55 29.33 26.01
C GLU A 1143 -11.41 28.59 24.97
N GLU A 1144 -12.73 28.75 25.05
CA GLU A 1144 -13.68 28.06 24.16
C GLU A 1144 -13.52 28.50 22.70
N PRO A 1145 -13.34 27.58 21.74
CA PRO A 1145 -13.52 27.87 20.33
C PRO A 1145 -14.98 28.25 20.04
N GLN A 1146 -15.22 29.36 19.35
CA GLN A 1146 -16.57 29.83 19.04
C GLN A 1146 -17.37 28.78 18.23
N GLU A 1147 -18.60 28.51 18.67
CA GLU A 1147 -19.53 27.58 18.01
C GLU A 1147 -19.83 27.99 16.54
N ASP A 1148 -19.28 27.27 15.56
CA ASP A 1148 -19.86 27.30 14.20
C ASP A 1148 -21.01 26.30 14.08
N LYS A 1149 -22.23 26.84 13.93
CA LYS A 1149 -23.47 26.09 14.10
C LYS A 1149 -23.91 25.42 12.81
N ARG A 1150 -23.51 24.14 12.61
CA ARG A 1150 -24.25 23.18 11.74
C ARG A 1150 -23.81 21.71 11.83
N TYR A 1151 -24.17 21.00 12.91
CA TYR A 1151 -24.65 19.60 12.85
C TYR A 1151 -25.30 19.21 14.18
N LYS A 1152 -26.56 18.77 14.20
CA LYS A 1152 -27.22 18.25 15.40
C LYS A 1152 -27.37 16.73 15.31
N GLY A 1153 -26.56 16.00 16.08
CA GLY A 1153 -26.82 14.60 16.41
C GLY A 1153 -28.08 14.45 17.29
N PRO A 1154 -28.60 13.22 17.48
CA PRO A 1154 -29.82 12.99 18.22
C PRO A 1154 -29.69 13.41 19.69
N ASN A 1155 -30.68 14.16 20.19
CA ASN A 1155 -30.71 14.66 21.56
C ASN A 1155 -30.67 13.51 22.58
N MET A 1156 -29.61 13.44 23.39
CA MET A 1156 -29.76 12.91 24.75
C MET A 1156 -30.52 13.94 25.59
N PRO A 1157 -31.42 13.52 26.50
CA PRO A 1157 -32.09 14.45 27.39
C PRO A 1157 -31.05 15.10 28.31
N LYS A 1158 -30.98 16.44 28.28
CA LYS A 1158 -30.25 17.19 29.30
C LYS A 1158 -30.84 16.82 30.66
N ARG A 1159 -30.03 16.26 31.55
CA ARG A 1159 -30.30 16.36 32.99
C ARG A 1159 -29.95 17.79 33.37
N ASP A 1160 -30.95 18.54 33.82
CA ASP A 1160 -30.70 19.84 34.43
C ASP A 1160 -29.86 19.63 35.69
N ILE A 1161 -28.59 20.01 35.62
CA ILE A 1161 -27.74 20.20 36.79
C ILE A 1161 -27.89 21.66 37.18
N GLN A 1162 -28.98 21.93 37.91
CA GLN A 1162 -29.07 23.08 38.80
C GLN A 1162 -29.02 22.55 40.24
N ASP A 1163 -28.60 23.42 41.15
CA ASP A 1163 -28.44 23.21 42.61
C ASP A 1163 -27.26 22.33 43.05
N ASN A 1164 -26.09 22.99 43.07
CA ASN A 1164 -24.83 22.49 43.61
C ASN A 1164 -24.77 22.53 45.17
N GLU A 1165 -25.90 22.69 45.87
CA GLU A 1165 -25.95 22.72 47.34
C GLU A 1165 -25.70 21.34 47.98
N GLY A 1166 -26.03 20.25 47.27
CA GLY A 1166 -25.87 18.88 47.80
C GLY A 1166 -24.42 18.46 48.04
N PHE A 1167 -23.47 19.01 47.29
CA PHE A 1167 -22.05 18.67 47.43
C PHE A 1167 -21.37 19.44 48.58
N ASN A 1168 -21.70 20.72 48.76
CA ASN A 1168 -21.17 21.52 49.86
C ASN A 1168 -21.68 21.03 51.23
N ASN A 1169 -22.97 20.69 51.33
CA ASN A 1169 -23.54 20.07 52.54
C ASN A 1169 -22.92 18.70 52.88
N PHE A 1170 -22.39 17.98 51.89
CA PHE A 1170 -21.68 16.71 52.11
C PHE A 1170 -20.25 16.93 52.65
N LEU A 1171 -19.57 18.02 52.25
CA LEU A 1171 -18.24 18.37 52.76
C LEU A 1171 -18.32 18.95 54.19
N GLU A 1172 -19.26 19.87 54.45
CA GLU A 1172 -19.48 20.40 55.81
C GLU A 1172 -19.89 19.28 56.79
N GLY A 1173 -20.65 18.28 56.32
CA GLY A 1173 -21.00 17.08 57.11
C GLY A 1173 -19.82 16.15 57.42
N LEU A 1174 -18.68 16.30 56.76
CA LEU A 1174 -17.44 15.56 57.01
C LEU A 1174 -16.40 16.36 57.80
N GLY A 1175 -16.64 17.65 58.06
CA GLY A 1175 -15.71 18.52 58.78
C GLY A 1175 -14.43 18.85 57.99
N LEU A 1176 -14.54 18.99 56.66
CA LEU A 1176 -13.48 19.36 55.74
C LEU A 1176 -13.78 20.68 55.02
#